data_AF-A0A8T4TP48-F1
#
_entry.id   AF-A0A8T4TP48-F1
#
_cell.length_a   1.000
_cell.length_b   1.000
_cell.length_c   1.000
_cell.angle_alpha   90.00
_cell.angle_beta   90.00
_cell.angle_gamma   90.00
#
_symmetry.space_group_name_H-M   'P 1'
#
loop_
_entity.id
_entity.type
_entity.pdbx_description
1 polymer ?
#
loop_
_entity_poly.entity_id
_entity_poly.type
_entity_poly.pdbx_seq_one_letter_code
_entity_poly.pdbx_strand_id
1 'polypeptide(L)'
;MRWLVLVFLLIVPVSFAFESYHTSSSVSLETEISSRISNVNNVQMLKINLSFFPRNSEFQEITNEILPANSDRKTDYIFTEYEDIDYDELDYNVEFNLVSDFEFKEIKSKIFFPIEDVPEEYEPYLIATDYINSDDDLVEQTASEIIGDEDDLYEAVFKLGEWAHENINYSLETLTEELTQDSIWVLENKKGVCDELTVLFIAMLRSQGIPAKFISGQAYTSLIPGFGNHAWAEVYFPGKGWVPFDVTYGQYGYVDATHIKMKESVFARETSIRYIWSSGDIQISPGNINITTNVVSEESKMDRKVNININLLRNEIKTGSSLPVEIELENLGDYYIATTLQITKSASSIENNLKPVLLKPKESKKVYWIIPLPELDHGFIYTSEIEMVDFFGSSDSETVEYSDDYPYYSLQEAEDKVYSLSLENRNPESGLDFFCNPDKISYYDYQNATLICKVINSETKNYDLDLCFLEECKGVQIEKGEMQVIFNIPLSNGETKEYNSQLRGSGIIKNSYFDVNVIPSPNLRIAKMEYSSTITYGSDGEILFSLDSQSPAKEVTIKLNNKKLFYFEAYDGSDNFEIPFSSSYFYRHRDSKIRVSYKDFNDAEYNFEEDVVMDVTNAPFYIAVGYWWFLILGAIIATVILRRKFFRFKDAPKPRH
;
A
#
# COMPACT_ATOMS: atom_id res chain seq x y z
N MET A 1 -50.80 21.99 -14.37
CA MET A 1 -49.65 22.55 -15.14
C MET A 1 -48.92 23.57 -14.28
N ARG A 2 -47.84 23.14 -13.63
CA ARG A 2 -46.80 24.01 -13.08
C ARG A 2 -45.49 23.29 -13.36
N TRP A 3 -44.74 23.83 -14.32
CA TRP A 3 -43.41 23.37 -14.67
C TRP A 3 -42.46 23.76 -13.54
N LEU A 4 -41.77 22.79 -12.95
CA LEU A 4 -40.63 23.01 -12.07
C LEU A 4 -39.38 23.01 -12.96
N VAL A 5 -38.85 24.20 -13.18
CA VAL A 5 -37.54 24.41 -13.80
C VAL A 5 -36.50 24.08 -12.73
N LEU A 6 -35.85 22.94 -12.86
CA LEU A 6 -34.65 22.60 -12.09
C LEU A 6 -33.48 23.40 -12.68
N VAL A 7 -33.07 24.44 -11.95
CA VAL A 7 -31.83 25.17 -12.23
C VAL A 7 -30.69 24.30 -11.73
N PHE A 8 -29.93 23.71 -12.66
CA PHE A 8 -28.62 23.14 -12.36
C PHE A 8 -27.71 24.28 -11.90
N LEU A 9 -27.44 24.33 -10.60
CA LEU A 9 -26.30 25.07 -10.07
C LEU A 9 -25.05 24.37 -10.58
N LEU A 10 -24.45 24.95 -11.63
CA LEU A 10 -23.06 24.70 -12.00
C LEU A 10 -22.20 25.09 -10.79
N ILE A 11 -21.97 24.14 -9.90
CA ILE A 11 -20.84 24.19 -8.99
C ILE A 11 -19.63 24.02 -9.91
N VAL A 12 -19.06 25.15 -10.33
CA VAL A 12 -17.70 25.15 -10.86
C VAL A 12 -16.85 24.64 -9.70
N PRO A 13 -16.20 23.46 -9.79
CA PRO A 13 -15.21 23.11 -8.81
C PRO A 13 -14.17 24.23 -8.89
N VAL A 14 -14.08 25.04 -7.83
CA VAL A 14 -12.88 25.84 -7.61
C VAL A 14 -11.80 24.80 -7.47
N SER A 15 -11.05 24.59 -8.54
CA SER A 15 -9.80 23.86 -8.51
C SER A 15 -8.96 24.54 -7.44
N PHE A 16 -8.90 23.93 -6.26
CA PHE A 16 -7.78 24.15 -5.37
C PHE A 16 -6.61 23.53 -6.11
N ALA A 17 -5.94 24.33 -6.94
CA ALA A 17 -4.60 24.00 -7.37
C ALA A 17 -3.79 23.92 -6.08
N PHE A 18 -3.53 22.70 -5.60
CA PHE A 18 -2.51 22.49 -4.58
C PHE A 18 -1.22 23.08 -5.15
N GLU A 19 -0.66 24.08 -4.48
CA GLU A 19 0.67 24.60 -4.80
C GLU A 19 1.66 23.43 -4.64
N SER A 20 2.14 22.91 -5.77
CA SER A 20 3.09 21.79 -5.79
C SER A 20 4.46 22.34 -6.21
N TYR A 21 5.14 22.91 -5.22
CA TYR A 21 6.52 23.40 -5.34
C TYR A 21 7.53 22.25 -5.59
N HIS A 22 7.13 21.00 -5.37
CA HIS A 22 7.97 19.80 -5.52
C HIS A 22 8.50 19.59 -6.95
N THR A 23 7.79 20.12 -7.96
CA THR A 23 8.22 20.01 -9.37
C THR A 23 9.08 21.18 -9.84
N SER A 24 9.32 22.16 -8.97
CA SER A 24 10.06 23.37 -9.30
C SER A 24 11.57 23.08 -9.27
N SER A 25 12.29 23.60 -10.27
CA SER A 25 13.74 23.41 -10.36
C SER A 25 14.51 24.16 -9.27
N SER A 26 13.96 25.28 -8.80
CA SER A 26 14.50 26.10 -7.73
C SER A 26 13.38 26.88 -7.03
N VAL A 27 13.55 27.14 -5.73
CA VAL A 27 12.68 27.98 -4.91
C VAL A 27 13.49 28.97 -4.09
N SER A 28 13.01 30.21 -4.02
CA SER A 28 13.53 31.23 -3.12
C SER A 28 12.66 31.27 -1.86
N LEU A 29 13.29 31.25 -0.70
CA LEU A 29 12.64 31.06 0.59
C LEU A 29 13.08 32.13 1.59
N GLU A 30 12.17 32.49 2.48
CA GLU A 30 12.44 33.30 3.67
C GLU A 30 12.14 32.44 4.91
N THR A 31 13.14 32.20 5.75
CA THR A 31 13.04 31.41 6.97
C THR A 31 13.31 32.27 8.19
N GLU A 32 12.39 32.27 9.15
CA GLU A 32 12.52 32.91 10.46
C GLU A 32 12.62 31.84 11.54
N ILE A 33 13.62 31.95 12.43
CA ILE A 33 13.77 31.10 13.62
C ILE A 33 13.68 31.99 14.85
N SER A 34 12.62 31.81 15.63
CA SER A 34 12.35 32.62 16.81
C SER A 34 12.14 31.79 18.07
N SER A 35 12.46 32.39 19.22
CA SER A 35 12.21 31.82 20.55
C SER A 35 11.97 32.95 21.54
N ARG A 36 11.01 32.74 22.44
CA ARG A 36 10.73 33.66 23.56
C ARG A 36 11.29 33.09 24.84
N ILE A 37 12.16 33.84 25.51
CA ILE A 37 12.85 33.41 26.73
C ILE A 37 12.29 34.24 27.88
N SER A 38 11.66 33.58 28.85
CA SER A 38 11.08 34.22 30.04
C SER A 38 12.02 34.11 31.24
N ASN A 39 11.74 34.90 32.28
CA ASN A 39 12.52 34.94 33.53
C ASN A 39 13.98 35.38 33.32
N VAL A 40 14.20 36.37 32.46
CA VAL A 40 15.54 36.91 32.14
C VAL A 40 15.87 38.22 32.89
N ASN A 41 15.10 38.53 33.92
CA ASN A 41 15.29 39.71 34.77
C ASN A 41 16.52 39.54 35.67
N ASN A 42 17.41 40.53 35.75
CA ASN A 42 18.69 40.50 36.47
C ASN A 42 19.67 39.40 36.02
N VAL A 43 19.65 39.03 34.73
CA VAL A 43 20.63 38.10 34.16
C VAL A 43 21.87 38.87 33.70
N GLN A 44 23.04 38.56 34.29
CA GLN A 44 24.29 39.27 33.98
C GLN A 44 24.78 38.98 32.57
N MET A 45 24.64 37.72 32.15
CA MET A 45 25.02 37.28 30.81
C MET A 45 24.13 36.14 30.37
N LEU A 46 23.69 36.17 29.11
CA LEU A 46 23.01 35.08 28.42
C LEU A 46 23.67 34.87 27.05
N LYS A 47 24.09 33.63 26.81
CA LYS A 47 24.64 33.13 25.56
C LYS A 47 23.67 32.15 24.93
N ILE A 48 23.39 32.36 23.66
CA ILE A 48 22.53 31.50 22.85
C ILE A 48 23.40 30.92 21.74
N ASN A 49 23.49 29.59 21.69
CA ASN A 49 24.13 28.88 20.59
C ASN A 49 23.04 28.17 19.78
N LEU A 50 22.69 28.72 18.63
CA LEU A 50 21.76 28.11 17.68
C LEU A 50 22.53 27.23 16.70
N SER A 51 22.35 25.92 16.75
CA SER A 51 23.01 24.95 15.85
C SER A 51 22.10 24.42 14.73
N PHE A 52 20.79 24.66 14.83
CA PHE A 52 19.78 24.29 13.84
C PHE A 52 19.33 25.53 13.06
N PHE A 53 19.90 25.75 11.89
CA PHE A 53 19.65 26.89 11.01
C PHE A 53 20.05 26.51 9.57
N PRO A 54 19.55 27.19 8.52
CA PRO A 54 19.87 26.80 7.14
C PRO A 54 21.38 26.79 6.90
N ARG A 55 21.89 25.79 6.17
CA ARG A 55 23.32 25.66 5.83
C ARG A 55 23.55 25.66 4.33
N ASN A 56 24.61 26.32 3.88
CA ASN A 56 25.00 26.22 2.48
C ASN A 56 25.38 24.76 2.16
N SER A 57 24.88 24.25 1.03
CA SER A 57 25.18 22.92 0.49
C SER A 57 25.40 23.04 -1.02
N GLU A 58 25.49 21.91 -1.73
CA GLU A 58 25.61 21.92 -3.19
C GLU A 58 24.31 22.34 -3.90
N PHE A 59 23.17 22.31 -3.21
CA PHE A 59 21.84 22.65 -3.74
C PHE A 59 21.15 23.78 -2.97
N GLN A 60 21.79 24.34 -1.94
CA GLN A 60 21.20 25.37 -1.09
C GLN A 60 22.19 26.50 -0.84
N GLU A 61 21.77 27.74 -1.09
CA GLU A 61 22.56 28.95 -0.87
C GLU A 61 21.80 29.97 -0.02
N ILE A 62 22.39 30.36 1.12
CA ILE A 62 21.93 31.49 1.92
C ILE A 62 22.40 32.78 1.23
N THR A 63 21.44 33.54 0.73
CA THR A 63 21.69 34.80 0.01
C THR A 63 21.77 36.01 0.95
N ASN A 64 21.07 35.95 2.09
CA ASN A 64 21.09 36.97 3.11
C ASN A 64 20.77 36.38 4.49
N GLU A 65 21.35 36.95 5.54
CA GLU A 65 21.04 36.60 6.94
C GLU A 65 20.88 37.88 7.79
N ILE A 66 19.91 37.87 8.70
CA ILE A 66 19.67 38.95 9.66
C ILE A 66 19.76 38.33 11.06
N LEU A 67 20.78 38.75 11.80
CA LEU A 67 21.09 38.22 13.13
C LEU A 67 20.88 39.30 14.21
N PRO A 68 20.58 38.91 15.46
CA PRO A 68 20.57 39.85 16.59
C PRO A 68 21.89 40.59 16.74
N ALA A 69 21.85 41.75 17.40
CA ALA A 69 23.07 42.47 17.78
C ALA A 69 23.99 41.57 18.62
N ASN A 70 25.31 41.73 18.47
CA ASN A 70 26.34 40.92 19.13
C ASN A 70 26.28 39.41 18.77
N SER A 71 25.85 39.10 17.55
CA SER A 71 25.94 37.73 17.02
C SER A 71 27.21 37.52 16.19
N ASP A 72 27.74 36.30 16.21
CA ASP A 72 28.83 35.85 15.33
C ASP A 72 28.54 34.44 14.80
N ARG A 73 28.75 34.24 13.50
CA ARG A 73 28.49 32.96 12.82
C ARG A 73 29.74 32.09 12.87
N LYS A 74 29.62 30.91 13.49
CA LYS A 74 30.60 29.82 13.38
C LYS A 74 30.10 28.78 12.37
N THR A 75 30.97 27.84 12.02
CA THR A 75 30.64 26.75 11.09
C THR A 75 29.40 25.98 11.56
N ASP A 76 29.32 25.65 12.86
CA ASP A 76 28.31 24.73 13.38
C ASP A 76 27.23 25.37 14.23
N TYR A 77 27.38 26.64 14.58
CA TYR A 77 26.40 27.37 15.37
C TYR A 77 26.51 28.88 15.16
N ILE A 78 25.39 29.56 15.35
CA ILE A 78 25.33 31.01 15.49
C ILE A 78 25.35 31.31 16.99
N PHE A 79 26.31 32.14 17.37
CA PHE A 79 26.47 32.60 18.74
C PHE A 79 25.84 33.98 18.89
N THR A 80 25.06 34.19 19.94
CA THR A 80 24.54 35.52 20.33
C THR A 80 24.75 35.75 21.82
N GLU A 81 25.26 36.93 22.19
CA GLU A 81 25.50 37.32 23.58
C GLU A 81 24.71 38.56 23.99
N TYR A 82 24.04 38.44 25.13
CA TYR A 82 23.34 39.52 25.81
C TYR A 82 23.98 39.72 27.19
N GLU A 83 24.20 40.99 27.56
CA GLU A 83 24.77 41.39 28.85
C GLU A 83 23.78 42.29 29.60
N ASP A 84 23.81 42.21 30.93
CA ASP A 84 23.03 43.07 31.84
C ASP A 84 21.53 43.17 31.48
N ILE A 85 20.85 42.02 31.37
CA ILE A 85 19.44 41.92 31.01
C ILE A 85 18.56 42.21 32.24
N ASP A 86 17.64 43.16 32.11
CA ASP A 86 16.72 43.60 33.18
C ASP A 86 15.27 43.71 32.67
N TYR A 87 14.86 42.76 31.81
CA TYR A 87 13.49 42.62 31.30
C TYR A 87 12.92 41.26 31.71
N ASP A 88 11.59 41.12 31.75
CA ASP A 88 10.94 39.86 32.13
C ASP A 88 10.98 38.80 31.01
N GLU A 89 10.99 39.25 29.75
CA GLU A 89 11.03 38.42 28.55
C GLU A 89 12.04 38.97 27.54
N LEU A 90 12.68 38.06 26.80
CA LEU A 90 13.57 38.35 25.68
C LEU A 90 13.11 37.57 24.45
N ASP A 91 12.80 38.29 23.37
CA ASP A 91 12.54 37.70 22.05
C ASP A 91 13.88 37.54 21.30
N TYR A 92 14.22 36.30 20.96
CA TYR A 92 15.35 35.94 20.10
C TYR A 92 14.81 35.62 18.71
N ASN A 93 15.41 36.22 17.67
CA ASN A 93 15.00 36.00 16.29
C ASN A 93 16.21 36.04 15.33
N VAL A 94 16.26 35.11 14.38
CA VAL A 94 17.19 35.14 13.24
C VAL A 94 16.41 34.88 11.95
N GLU A 95 16.75 35.59 10.88
CA GLU A 95 16.09 35.45 9.57
C GLU A 95 17.11 35.10 8.48
N PHE A 96 16.69 34.27 7.53
CA PHE A 96 17.49 33.81 6.40
C PHE A 96 16.69 33.93 5.11
N ASN A 97 17.30 34.51 4.09
CA ASN A 97 16.85 34.35 2.71
C ASN A 97 17.75 33.32 2.05
N LEU A 98 17.16 32.31 1.43
CA LEU A 98 17.91 31.28 0.74
C LEU A 98 17.28 30.94 -0.61
N VAL A 99 18.11 30.42 -1.50
CA VAL A 99 17.70 29.74 -2.72
C VAL A 99 17.99 28.25 -2.52
N SER A 100 17.03 27.41 -2.84
CA SER A 100 17.16 25.96 -2.78
C SER A 100 16.79 25.38 -4.13
N ASP A 101 17.69 24.58 -4.68
CA ASP A 101 17.58 23.94 -5.98
C ASP A 101 17.19 22.47 -5.82
N PHE A 102 16.63 21.90 -6.88
CA PHE A 102 16.41 20.46 -6.96
C PHE A 102 17.75 19.70 -6.89
N GLU A 103 17.96 18.90 -5.84
CA GLU A 103 19.19 18.12 -5.71
C GLU A 103 19.06 16.78 -6.40
N PHE A 104 19.90 16.51 -7.39
CA PHE A 104 19.94 15.25 -8.11
C PHE A 104 21.37 14.84 -8.45
N LYS A 105 21.75 13.60 -8.15
CA LYS A 105 23.07 13.06 -8.48
C LYS A 105 23.00 12.05 -9.61
N GLU A 106 23.51 12.44 -10.78
CA GLU A 106 23.59 11.54 -11.94
C GLU A 106 24.58 10.39 -11.71
N ILE A 107 24.06 9.20 -11.40
CA ILE A 107 24.80 7.94 -11.40
C ILE A 107 24.64 7.33 -12.78
N LYS A 108 25.71 7.30 -13.59
CA LYS A 108 25.67 6.91 -15.01
C LYS A 108 25.96 5.43 -15.27
N SER A 109 26.51 4.76 -14.28
CA SER A 109 26.94 3.38 -14.37
C SER A 109 26.81 2.72 -13.02
N LYS A 110 26.57 1.41 -13.03
CA LYS A 110 26.60 0.55 -11.86
C LYS A 110 27.81 0.84 -10.98
N ILE A 111 27.56 1.02 -9.69
CA ILE A 111 28.58 1.11 -8.66
C ILE A 111 28.55 -0.23 -7.93
N PHE A 112 29.70 -0.90 -7.88
CA PHE A 112 29.78 -2.24 -7.30
C PHE A 112 29.46 -2.20 -5.79
N PHE A 113 28.67 -3.16 -5.34
CA PHE A 113 28.36 -3.43 -3.94
C PHE A 113 28.70 -4.90 -3.63
N PRO A 114 29.28 -5.24 -2.45
CA PRO A 114 29.66 -4.36 -1.33
C PRO A 114 30.75 -3.32 -1.64
N ILE A 115 30.76 -2.22 -0.89
CA ILE A 115 31.79 -1.17 -1.03
C ILE A 115 33.11 -1.71 -0.46
N GLU A 116 34.14 -1.85 -1.31
CA GLU A 116 35.45 -2.41 -0.89
C GLU A 116 36.25 -1.44 -0.01
N ASP A 117 36.31 -0.17 -0.40
CA ASP A 117 37.14 0.86 0.25
C ASP A 117 36.29 2.09 0.60
N VAL A 118 35.95 2.24 1.89
CA VAL A 118 35.34 3.45 2.43
C VAL A 118 36.44 4.43 2.86
N PRO A 119 36.46 5.67 2.36
CA PRO A 119 37.39 6.70 2.84
C PRO A 119 37.32 6.91 4.36
N GLU A 120 38.46 7.11 5.02
CA GLU A 120 38.56 7.30 6.48
C GLU A 120 37.65 8.42 7.00
N GLU A 121 37.45 9.48 6.21
CA GLU A 121 36.54 10.58 6.55
C GLU A 121 35.07 10.18 6.63
N TYR A 122 34.69 9.04 6.04
CA TYR A 122 33.32 8.52 6.05
C TYR A 122 33.10 7.36 7.03
N GLU A 123 34.16 6.80 7.63
CA GLU A 123 34.04 5.75 8.65
C GLU A 123 33.14 6.13 9.84
N PRO A 124 33.12 7.39 10.34
CA PRO A 124 32.17 7.78 11.39
C PRO A 124 30.70 7.53 11.04
N TYR A 125 30.34 7.55 9.75
CA TYR A 125 28.98 7.34 9.26
C TYR A 125 28.66 5.86 9.01
N LEU A 126 29.49 4.94 9.50
CA LEU A 126 29.22 3.51 9.62
C LEU A 126 28.93 3.08 11.06
N ILE A 127 29.19 3.96 12.04
CA ILE A 127 29.15 3.59 13.46
C ILE A 127 27.70 3.57 13.96
N ALA A 128 27.38 2.57 14.79
CA ALA A 128 26.13 2.49 15.52
C ALA A 128 26.01 3.61 16.58
N THR A 129 24.78 4.02 16.89
CA THR A 129 24.48 5.03 17.91
C THR A 129 23.26 4.58 18.71
N ASP A 130 22.92 5.31 19.78
CA ASP A 130 21.78 4.96 20.65
C ASP A 130 20.46 4.78 19.87
N TYR A 131 20.26 5.55 18.79
CA TYR A 131 19.05 5.46 17.96
C TYR A 131 19.26 4.69 16.65
N ILE A 132 20.48 4.65 16.12
CA ILE A 132 20.84 3.97 14.87
C ILE A 132 21.62 2.70 15.23
N ASN A 133 20.93 1.60 15.49
CA ASN A 133 21.50 0.35 15.99
C ASN A 133 21.96 -0.54 14.83
N SER A 134 22.96 -0.08 14.08
CA SER A 134 23.47 -0.80 12.90
C SER A 134 24.31 -2.04 13.23
N ASP A 135 24.62 -2.26 14.50
CA ASP A 135 25.34 -3.42 15.04
C ASP A 135 24.39 -4.48 15.64
N ASP A 136 23.08 -4.30 15.51
CA ASP A 136 22.07 -5.26 15.95
C ASP A 136 21.82 -6.36 14.90
N ASP A 137 21.81 -7.62 15.35
CA ASP A 137 21.67 -8.81 14.50
C ASP A 137 20.35 -8.80 13.70
N LEU A 138 19.24 -8.28 14.26
CA LEU A 138 17.95 -8.23 13.57
C LEU A 138 17.99 -7.21 12.44
N VAL A 139 18.62 -6.04 12.67
CA VAL A 139 18.78 -5.00 11.66
C VAL A 139 19.69 -5.49 10.52
N GLU A 140 20.82 -6.12 10.85
CA GLU A 140 21.75 -6.69 9.86
C GLU A 140 21.08 -7.79 9.02
N GLN A 141 20.40 -8.75 9.67
CA GLN A 141 19.73 -9.84 8.98
C GLN A 141 18.61 -9.31 8.08
N THR A 142 17.77 -8.40 8.56
CA THR A 142 16.69 -7.80 7.76
C THR A 142 17.25 -7.08 6.53
N ALA A 143 18.28 -6.26 6.71
CA ALA A 143 18.89 -5.54 5.60
C ALA A 143 19.53 -6.48 4.56
N SER A 144 20.25 -7.51 5.03
CA SER A 144 20.82 -8.53 4.16
C SER A 144 19.76 -9.31 3.39
N GLU A 145 18.62 -9.62 4.04
CA GLU A 145 17.49 -10.28 3.40
C GLU A 145 16.87 -9.40 2.31
N ILE A 146 16.61 -8.13 2.57
CA ILE A 146 16.03 -7.20 1.58
C ILE A 146 16.96 -7.00 0.37
N ILE A 147 18.28 -6.88 0.60
CA ILE A 147 19.26 -6.70 -0.47
C ILE A 147 19.38 -7.96 -1.34
N GLY A 148 19.39 -9.14 -0.73
CA GLY A 148 19.65 -10.40 -1.41
C GLY A 148 21.07 -10.45 -1.97
N ASP A 149 21.22 -10.76 -3.26
CA ASP A 149 22.54 -10.82 -3.94
C ASP A 149 22.75 -9.65 -4.89
N GLU A 150 22.06 -8.54 -4.63
CA GLU A 150 22.28 -7.31 -5.35
C GLU A 150 23.75 -6.90 -5.28
N ASP A 151 24.34 -6.56 -6.41
CA ASP A 151 25.73 -6.13 -6.53
C ASP A 151 25.84 -4.73 -7.17
N ASP A 152 24.71 -4.07 -7.44
CA ASP A 152 24.61 -2.64 -7.73
C ASP A 152 24.20 -1.86 -6.46
N LEU A 153 25.09 -0.96 -6.01
CA LEU A 153 24.86 -0.13 -4.84
C LEU A 153 23.56 0.68 -4.93
N TYR A 154 23.19 1.21 -6.10
CA TYR A 154 21.96 1.99 -6.21
C TYR A 154 20.76 1.07 -5.96
N GLU A 155 20.72 -0.08 -6.63
CA GLU A 155 19.62 -1.03 -6.47
C GLU A 155 19.51 -1.53 -5.02
N ALA A 156 20.64 -1.80 -4.35
CA ALA A 156 20.66 -2.21 -2.95
C ALA A 156 20.08 -1.13 -2.02
N VAL A 157 20.53 0.13 -2.17
CA VAL A 157 20.05 1.27 -1.38
C VAL A 157 18.56 1.56 -1.68
N PHE A 158 18.15 1.45 -2.94
CA PHE A 158 16.76 1.62 -3.36
C PHE A 158 15.86 0.57 -2.74
N LYS A 159 16.23 -0.73 -2.78
CA LYS A 159 15.47 -1.82 -2.15
C LYS A 159 15.25 -1.59 -0.65
N LEU A 160 16.30 -1.17 0.06
CA LEU A 160 16.18 -0.84 1.49
C LEU A 160 15.25 0.35 1.75
N GLY A 161 15.32 1.39 0.90
CA GLY A 161 14.50 2.58 1.03
C GLY A 161 13.02 2.31 0.71
N GLU A 162 12.77 1.59 -0.37
CA GLU A 162 11.45 1.11 -0.80
C GLU A 162 10.83 0.24 0.29
N TRP A 163 11.57 -0.75 0.80
CA TRP A 163 11.08 -1.61 1.87
C TRP A 163 10.72 -0.82 3.14
N ALA A 164 11.56 0.14 3.54
CA ALA A 164 11.28 0.99 4.70
C ALA A 164 10.02 1.85 4.50
N HIS A 165 9.80 2.37 3.28
CA HIS A 165 8.62 3.15 2.95
C HIS A 165 7.34 2.29 2.98
N GLU A 166 7.38 1.08 2.43
CA GLU A 166 6.21 0.22 2.26
C GLU A 166 5.84 -0.55 3.54
N ASN A 167 6.83 -0.88 4.39
CA ASN A 167 6.62 -1.76 5.55
C ASN A 167 6.50 -1.02 6.88
N ILE A 168 6.74 0.30 6.92
CA ILE A 168 6.66 1.10 8.14
C ILE A 168 5.50 2.09 8.01
N ASN A 169 4.48 1.91 8.85
CA ASN A 169 3.32 2.79 8.85
C ASN A 169 3.66 4.18 9.40
N TYR A 170 3.53 5.20 8.57
CA TYR A 170 3.72 6.58 8.99
C TYR A 170 2.57 7.04 9.90
N SER A 171 2.86 7.29 11.18
CA SER A 171 1.84 7.65 12.17
C SER A 171 2.28 8.76 13.10
N LEU A 172 1.57 9.90 13.00
CA LEU A 172 1.72 11.04 13.90
C LEU A 172 1.32 10.71 15.35
N GLU A 173 0.64 9.60 15.62
CA GLU A 173 0.33 9.17 16.99
C GLU A 173 1.58 8.77 17.79
N THR A 174 2.67 8.47 17.09
CA THR A 174 3.98 8.20 17.71
C THR A 174 4.71 9.48 18.15
N LEU A 175 4.24 10.66 17.74
CA LEU A 175 4.74 11.95 18.22
C LEU A 175 4.32 12.15 19.68
N THR A 176 5.12 11.61 20.59
CA THR A 176 5.09 12.00 22.00
C THR A 176 6.44 12.62 22.34
N GLU A 177 6.43 13.81 22.95
CA GLU A 177 7.65 14.54 23.31
C GLU A 177 8.59 13.75 24.25
N GLU A 178 8.11 12.66 24.86
CA GLU A 178 8.84 11.87 25.85
C GLU A 178 9.38 10.51 25.36
N LEU A 179 9.00 10.01 24.16
CA LEU A 179 9.37 8.66 23.71
C LEU A 179 9.77 8.60 22.24
N THR A 180 10.95 9.13 21.94
CA THR A 180 11.74 8.79 20.75
C THR A 180 11.95 7.28 20.65
N GLN A 181 11.89 6.72 19.44
CA GLN A 181 12.14 5.31 19.19
C GLN A 181 13.41 5.09 18.38
N ASP A 182 14.15 4.04 18.72
CA ASP A 182 15.36 3.62 18.02
C ASP A 182 15.02 2.72 16.82
N SER A 183 16.01 2.44 15.97
CA SER A 183 15.82 1.62 14.76
C SER A 183 15.25 0.22 15.04
N ILE A 184 15.61 -0.40 16.17
CA ILE A 184 15.12 -1.74 16.55
C ILE A 184 13.63 -1.67 16.84
N TRP A 185 13.20 -0.69 17.64
CA TRP A 185 11.81 -0.51 17.96
C TRP A 185 10.97 -0.28 16.71
N VAL A 186 11.45 0.54 15.77
CA VAL A 186 10.76 0.82 14.50
C VAL A 186 10.60 -0.45 13.69
N LEU A 187 11.68 -1.25 13.63
CA LEU A 187 11.69 -2.52 12.92
C LEU A 187 10.70 -3.55 13.50
N GLU A 188 10.56 -3.60 14.82
CA GLU A 188 9.62 -4.49 15.52
C GLU A 188 8.16 -4.01 15.46
N ASN A 189 7.94 -2.70 15.57
CA ASN A 189 6.59 -2.12 15.70
C ASN A 189 5.99 -1.67 14.37
N LYS A 190 6.78 -1.63 13.29
CA LYS A 190 6.37 -1.28 11.93
C LYS A 190 5.62 0.05 11.84
N LYS A 191 6.04 1.04 12.62
CA LYS A 191 5.45 2.39 12.63
C LYS A 191 6.46 3.45 13.07
N GLY A 192 6.26 4.69 12.64
CA GLY A 192 7.09 5.84 13.04
C GLY A 192 6.72 7.13 12.32
N VAL A 193 7.49 8.20 12.52
CA VAL A 193 7.47 9.39 11.66
C VAL A 193 8.80 9.52 10.88
N CYS A 194 9.03 10.67 10.24
CA CYS A 194 10.17 10.86 9.33
C CYS A 194 11.54 10.61 10.01
N ASP A 195 11.67 10.97 11.29
CA ASP A 195 12.87 10.67 12.08
C ASP A 195 13.10 9.15 12.18
N GLU A 196 12.10 8.41 12.66
CA GLU A 196 12.16 6.96 12.88
C GLU A 196 12.37 6.16 11.58
N LEU A 197 11.71 6.54 10.48
CA LEU A 197 11.93 5.93 9.17
C LEU A 197 13.37 6.16 8.69
N THR A 198 13.86 7.40 8.80
CA THR A 198 15.23 7.76 8.41
C THR A 198 16.27 7.02 9.25
N VAL A 199 16.05 6.92 10.56
CA VAL A 199 16.93 6.22 11.50
C VAL A 199 17.01 4.72 11.17
N LEU A 200 15.88 4.06 10.92
CA LEU A 200 15.86 2.65 10.52
C LEU A 200 16.58 2.45 9.18
N PHE A 201 16.29 3.29 8.19
CA PHE A 201 16.94 3.22 6.89
C PHE A 201 18.48 3.36 7.00
N ILE A 202 18.96 4.33 7.78
CA ILE A 202 20.40 4.51 8.03
C ILE A 202 20.97 3.30 8.78
N ALA A 203 20.26 2.73 9.76
CA ALA A 203 20.74 1.56 10.50
C ALA A 203 20.93 0.35 9.56
N MET A 204 19.97 0.11 8.65
CA MET A 204 20.05 -0.92 7.63
C MET A 204 21.21 -0.67 6.64
N LEU A 205 21.46 0.57 6.23
CA LEU A 205 22.58 0.89 5.35
C LEU A 205 23.93 0.65 6.03
N ARG A 206 24.09 1.16 7.26
CA ARG A 206 25.33 1.05 8.03
C ARG A 206 25.67 -0.40 8.38
N SER A 207 24.67 -1.25 8.66
CA SER A 207 24.89 -2.68 8.91
C SER A 207 25.46 -3.42 7.69
N GLN A 208 25.21 -2.89 6.49
CA GLN A 208 25.71 -3.43 5.22
C GLN A 208 27.00 -2.74 4.73
N GLY A 209 27.66 -1.95 5.58
CA GLY A 209 28.89 -1.26 5.26
C GLY A 209 28.70 -0.04 4.34
N ILE A 210 27.49 0.50 4.23
CA ILE A 210 27.18 1.68 3.41
C ILE A 210 27.16 2.92 4.31
N PRO A 211 28.09 3.88 4.15
CA PRO A 211 28.10 5.09 4.97
C PRO A 211 26.86 5.94 4.68
N ALA A 212 26.15 6.31 5.75
CA ALA A 212 24.92 7.11 5.65
C ALA A 212 24.81 8.09 6.82
N LYS A 213 24.39 9.32 6.55
CA LYS A 213 24.26 10.38 7.54
C LYS A 213 22.83 10.87 7.69
N PHE A 214 22.50 11.28 8.90
CA PHE A 214 21.18 11.78 9.25
C PHE A 214 21.11 13.28 8.95
N ILE A 215 20.14 13.70 8.15
CA ILE A 215 19.87 15.09 7.85
C ILE A 215 18.59 15.50 8.57
N SER A 216 18.67 16.63 9.26
CA SER A 216 17.52 17.27 9.89
C SER A 216 17.32 18.64 9.27
N GLY A 217 16.07 18.94 8.91
CA GLY A 217 15.76 20.11 8.13
C GLY A 217 14.28 20.49 8.18
N GLN A 218 13.83 21.19 7.15
CA GLN A 218 12.41 21.36 6.86
C GLN A 218 12.12 20.85 5.45
N ALA A 219 10.89 20.42 5.21
CA ALA A 219 10.39 20.16 3.87
C ALA A 219 8.95 20.67 3.75
N TYR A 220 8.53 21.01 2.54
CA TYR A 220 7.13 21.35 2.29
C TYR A 220 6.31 20.06 2.28
N THR A 221 5.13 20.06 2.91
CA THR A 221 4.20 18.94 2.84
C THR A 221 2.84 19.40 2.34
N SER A 222 2.24 18.61 1.44
CA SER A 222 0.88 18.84 0.94
C SER A 222 -0.20 18.26 1.88
N LEU A 223 0.16 17.36 2.80
CA LEU A 223 -0.75 16.76 3.79
C LEU A 223 -1.22 17.80 4.81
N ILE A 224 -0.30 18.64 5.28
CA ILE A 224 -0.56 19.82 6.11
C ILE A 224 0.14 20.99 5.42
N PRO A 225 -0.54 21.74 4.53
CA PRO A 225 0.09 22.73 3.66
C PRO A 225 1.03 23.67 4.43
N GLY A 226 2.32 23.59 4.10
CA GLY A 226 3.36 24.40 4.73
C GLY A 226 4.67 23.65 4.90
N PHE A 227 5.68 24.37 5.38
CA PHE A 227 6.94 23.77 5.80
C PHE A 227 6.81 23.20 7.21
N GLY A 228 7.26 21.96 7.37
CA GLY A 228 7.38 21.30 8.65
C GLY A 228 8.81 20.81 8.86
N ASN A 229 9.17 20.53 10.12
CA ASN A 229 10.41 19.82 10.43
C ASN A 229 10.40 18.46 9.72
N HIS A 230 11.53 18.10 9.16
CA HIS A 230 11.68 16.87 8.39
C HIS A 230 13.07 16.26 8.55
N ALA A 231 13.16 14.96 8.29
CA ALA A 231 14.39 14.21 8.33
C ALA A 231 14.50 13.29 7.12
N TRP A 232 15.73 13.17 6.61
CA TRP A 232 16.08 12.27 5.52
C TRP A 232 17.53 11.81 5.64
N ALA A 233 17.95 10.89 4.80
CA ALA A 233 19.32 10.37 4.77
C ALA A 233 20.11 10.95 3.61
N GLU A 234 21.41 11.14 3.80
CA GLU A 234 22.37 11.25 2.70
C GLU A 234 23.27 10.02 2.73
N VAL A 235 23.36 9.32 1.60
CA VAL A 235 24.06 8.04 1.45
C VAL A 235 25.33 8.23 0.62
N TYR A 236 26.45 7.65 1.03
CA TYR A 236 27.69 7.78 0.30
C TYR A 236 27.74 6.85 -0.91
N PHE A 237 27.94 7.43 -2.09
CA PHE A 237 28.20 6.71 -3.33
C PHE A 237 29.65 6.98 -3.79
N PRO A 238 30.51 5.95 -3.88
CA PRO A 238 31.89 6.10 -4.35
C PRO A 238 32.01 6.90 -5.65
N GLY A 239 32.85 7.93 -5.64
CA GLY A 239 33.08 8.82 -6.79
C GLY A 239 31.94 9.82 -7.08
N LYS A 240 30.84 9.78 -6.32
CA LYS A 240 29.71 10.72 -6.44
C LYS A 240 29.49 11.57 -5.18
N GLY A 241 29.92 11.09 -4.02
CA GLY A 241 29.77 11.77 -2.74
C GLY A 241 28.43 11.41 -2.08
N TRP A 242 27.87 12.37 -1.35
CA TRP A 242 26.60 12.20 -0.67
C TRP A 242 25.43 12.33 -1.66
N VAL A 243 24.55 11.34 -1.65
CA VAL A 243 23.35 11.27 -2.47
C VAL A 243 22.14 11.26 -1.54
N PRO A 244 21.17 12.16 -1.70
CA PRO A 244 20.04 12.26 -0.78
C PRO A 244 19.00 11.17 -1.03
N PHE A 245 18.43 10.64 0.06
CA PHE A 245 17.37 9.63 0.08
C PHE A 245 16.36 10.01 1.18
N ASP A 246 15.16 10.38 0.77
CA ASP A 246 14.02 10.60 1.65
C ASP A 246 13.02 9.44 1.51
N VAL A 247 13.11 8.50 2.44
CA VAL A 247 12.22 7.33 2.54
C VAL A 247 10.80 7.71 2.92
N THR A 248 10.55 8.88 3.51
CA THR A 248 9.20 9.32 3.87
C THR A 248 8.43 9.74 2.62
N TYR A 249 9.09 10.49 1.73
CA TYR A 249 8.48 11.01 0.50
C TYR A 249 8.77 10.16 -0.74
N GLY A 250 9.47 9.03 -0.59
CA GLY A 250 9.81 8.14 -1.70
C GLY A 250 10.73 8.80 -2.73
N GLN A 251 11.64 9.67 -2.27
CA GLN A 251 12.62 10.36 -3.11
C GLN A 251 13.98 9.66 -2.96
N TYR A 252 14.35 8.83 -3.94
CA TYR A 252 15.50 7.92 -3.83
C TYR A 252 16.61 8.33 -4.79
N GLY A 253 17.60 9.08 -4.30
CA GLY A 253 18.68 9.63 -5.12
C GLY A 253 18.56 11.12 -5.43
N TYR A 254 17.53 11.76 -4.88
CA TYR A 254 17.23 13.17 -5.05
C TYR A 254 16.40 13.70 -3.87
N VAL A 255 16.40 15.01 -3.70
CA VAL A 255 15.40 15.74 -2.91
C VAL A 255 14.92 16.95 -3.70
N ASP A 256 13.64 17.27 -3.58
CA ASP A 256 13.07 18.45 -4.23
C ASP A 256 13.57 19.77 -3.63
N ALA A 257 13.37 20.85 -4.39
CA ALA A 257 13.81 22.19 -4.02
C ALA A 257 13.21 22.68 -2.68
N THR A 258 12.14 22.07 -2.17
CA THR A 258 11.52 22.44 -0.90
C THR A 258 12.23 21.83 0.32
N HIS A 259 13.23 20.98 0.14
CA HIS A 259 14.03 20.46 1.24
C HIS A 259 15.04 21.51 1.68
N ILE A 260 14.95 21.94 2.94
CA ILE A 260 15.84 22.92 3.54
C ILE A 260 16.75 22.21 4.53
N LYS A 261 18.03 22.07 4.16
CA LYS A 261 19.04 21.46 5.00
C LYS A 261 19.44 22.41 6.13
N MET A 262 19.14 22.01 7.37
CA MET A 262 19.48 22.77 8.58
C MET A 262 20.69 22.17 9.30
N LYS A 263 20.77 20.85 9.33
CA LYS A 263 21.81 20.13 10.08
C LYS A 263 22.09 18.77 9.49
N GLU A 264 23.35 18.38 9.49
CA GLU A 264 23.80 17.01 9.19
C GLU A 264 24.56 16.46 10.39
N SER A 265 24.44 15.15 10.64
CA SER A 265 25.04 14.51 11.81
C SER A 265 25.25 13.00 11.63
N VAL A 266 26.22 12.46 12.37
CA VAL A 266 26.38 11.01 12.57
C VAL A 266 25.27 10.46 13.47
N PHE A 267 24.89 11.25 14.48
CA PHE A 267 23.86 10.95 15.48
C PHE A 267 22.51 11.52 15.06
N ALA A 268 21.44 10.75 15.27
CA ALA A 268 20.10 11.31 15.26
C ALA A 268 19.89 12.21 16.49
N ARG A 269 19.06 13.25 16.36
CA ARG A 269 18.56 14.09 17.47
C ARG A 269 19.64 14.78 18.32
N GLU A 270 20.55 15.49 17.65
CA GLU A 270 21.45 16.41 18.34
C GLU A 270 20.77 17.72 18.76
N THR A 271 21.30 18.39 19.80
CA THR A 271 20.77 19.66 20.30
C THR A 271 20.65 20.75 19.20
N SER A 272 19.49 21.41 19.15
CA SER A 272 19.19 22.49 18.19
C SER A 272 19.56 23.89 18.71
N ILE A 273 19.39 24.12 20.01
CA ILE A 273 19.75 25.37 20.67
C ILE A 273 20.30 25.10 22.07
N ARG A 274 21.33 25.85 22.48
CA ARG A 274 21.87 25.79 23.84
C ARG A 274 21.90 27.18 24.46
N TYR A 275 21.25 27.32 25.61
CA TYR A 275 21.27 28.52 26.43
C TYR A 275 22.29 28.37 27.56
N ILE A 276 23.19 29.33 27.73
CA ILE A 276 24.19 29.37 28.78
C ILE A 276 24.07 30.73 29.46
N TRP A 277 23.85 30.80 30.77
CA TRP A 277 23.66 32.07 31.46
C TRP A 277 24.45 32.16 32.77
N SER A 278 24.64 33.39 33.23
CA SER A 278 25.22 33.73 34.54
C SER A 278 24.31 34.71 35.28
N SER A 279 23.90 34.36 36.48
CA SER A 279 22.99 35.15 37.33
C SER A 279 23.13 34.75 38.80
N GLY A 280 22.61 35.58 39.72
CA GLY A 280 22.46 35.21 41.13
C GLY A 280 21.08 34.57 41.37
N ASP A 281 21.05 33.24 41.53
CA ASP A 281 19.85 32.42 41.83
C ASP A 281 18.67 32.53 40.84
N ILE A 282 18.89 32.97 39.59
CA ILE A 282 17.83 33.05 38.56
C ILE A 282 17.92 31.87 37.60
N GLN A 283 16.81 31.17 37.44
CA GLN A 283 16.62 30.15 36.41
C GLN A 283 15.80 30.72 35.26
N ILE A 284 16.43 30.83 34.09
CA ILE A 284 15.73 31.25 32.87
C ILE A 284 14.74 30.16 32.43
N SER A 285 13.71 30.56 31.69
CA SER A 285 12.70 29.67 31.12
C SER A 285 12.67 29.84 29.61
N PRO A 286 13.49 29.08 28.86
CA PRO A 286 13.48 29.16 27.40
C PRO A 286 12.16 28.59 26.86
N GLY A 287 11.54 29.31 25.93
CA GLY A 287 10.39 28.83 25.17
C GLY A 287 10.80 27.86 24.06
N ASN A 288 9.77 27.33 23.39
CA ASN A 288 9.95 26.48 22.21
C ASN A 288 10.54 27.30 21.04
N ILE A 289 11.35 26.65 20.22
CA ILE A 289 11.79 27.22 18.94
C ILE A 289 10.61 27.16 17.98
N ASN A 290 10.28 28.29 17.38
CA ASN A 290 9.35 28.36 16.25
C ASN A 290 10.15 28.61 14.99
N ILE A 291 9.85 27.84 13.94
CA ILE A 291 10.46 28.01 12.63
C ILE A 291 9.33 28.28 11.64
N THR A 292 9.42 29.38 10.92
CA THR A 292 8.47 29.74 9.87
C THR A 292 9.22 29.88 8.57
N THR A 293 8.71 29.26 7.51
CA THR A 293 9.31 29.30 6.18
C THR A 293 8.26 29.65 5.15
N ASN A 294 8.56 30.62 4.29
CA ASN A 294 7.68 31.06 3.22
C ASN A 294 8.39 30.96 1.87
N VAL A 295 7.67 30.52 0.84
CA VAL A 295 8.14 30.61 -0.56
C VAL A 295 7.95 32.04 -1.04
N VAL A 296 9.04 32.67 -1.49
CA VAL A 296 9.05 34.01 -2.06
C VAL A 296 8.80 33.96 -3.56
N SER A 297 9.44 33.02 -4.24
CA SER A 297 9.29 32.77 -5.68
C SER A 297 9.79 31.37 -6.05
N GLU A 298 9.36 30.89 -7.21
CA GLU A 298 9.84 29.63 -7.81
C GLU A 298 10.31 29.86 -9.25
N GLU A 299 11.26 29.03 -9.68
CA GLU A 299 11.66 28.94 -11.08
C GLU A 299 10.79 27.93 -11.86
N SER A 300 11.05 27.76 -13.15
CA SER A 300 10.27 26.86 -13.99
C SER A 300 10.28 25.42 -13.49
N LYS A 301 9.22 24.68 -13.85
CA LYS A 301 9.15 23.24 -13.62
C LYS A 301 10.31 22.51 -14.26
N MET A 302 10.73 21.42 -13.63
CA MET A 302 11.75 20.52 -14.15
C MET A 302 11.37 19.96 -15.53
N ASP A 303 12.39 19.68 -16.34
CA ASP A 303 12.23 18.90 -17.56
C ASP A 303 11.82 17.46 -17.24
N ARG A 304 10.99 16.88 -18.10
CA ARG A 304 10.59 15.47 -17.99
C ARG A 304 11.82 14.58 -18.08
N LYS A 305 11.94 13.67 -17.12
CA LYS A 305 13.04 12.68 -17.05
C LYS A 305 12.61 11.27 -17.46
N VAL A 306 11.32 10.98 -17.36
CA VAL A 306 10.72 9.67 -17.67
C VAL A 306 9.58 9.90 -18.66
N ASN A 307 9.36 8.95 -19.56
CA ASN A 307 8.13 8.88 -20.34
C ASN A 307 7.20 7.82 -19.74
N ILE A 308 5.91 8.10 -19.66
CA ILE A 308 4.89 7.20 -19.12
C ILE A 308 3.87 6.92 -20.22
N ASN A 309 3.48 5.67 -20.38
CA ASN A 309 2.42 5.27 -21.29
C ASN A 309 1.51 4.21 -20.62
N ILE A 310 0.23 4.54 -20.47
CA ILE A 310 -0.79 3.70 -19.86
C ILE A 310 -1.45 2.86 -20.94
N ASN A 311 -1.45 1.54 -20.74
CA ASN A 311 -2.09 0.59 -21.60
C ASN A 311 -3.15 -0.19 -20.82
N LEU A 312 -4.42 0.04 -21.14
CA LEU A 312 -5.51 -0.78 -20.60
C LEU A 312 -5.45 -2.16 -21.26
N LEU A 313 -5.36 -3.22 -20.45
CA LEU A 313 -5.36 -4.58 -20.99
C LEU A 313 -6.78 -5.04 -21.41
N ARG A 314 -7.79 -4.23 -21.07
CA ARG A 314 -9.21 -4.37 -21.44
C ARG A 314 -9.87 -2.98 -21.54
N ASN A 315 -10.71 -2.80 -22.57
CA ASN A 315 -11.39 -1.52 -22.84
C ASN A 315 -12.92 -1.59 -22.67
N GLU A 316 -13.48 -2.80 -22.56
CA GLU A 316 -14.89 -3.06 -22.29
C GLU A 316 -14.96 -4.09 -21.15
N ILE A 317 -15.41 -3.65 -19.98
CA ILE A 317 -15.35 -4.45 -18.75
C ILE A 317 -16.59 -4.20 -17.88
N LYS A 318 -17.09 -5.22 -17.20
CA LYS A 318 -18.29 -5.08 -16.37
C LYS A 318 -18.06 -4.18 -15.15
N THR A 319 -19.09 -3.48 -14.69
CA THR A 319 -19.12 -2.88 -13.34
C THR A 319 -18.79 -3.95 -12.27
N GLY A 320 -18.15 -3.57 -11.17
CA GLY A 320 -17.70 -4.52 -10.13
C GLY A 320 -16.54 -5.45 -10.52
N SER A 321 -15.92 -5.26 -11.68
CA SER A 321 -14.77 -6.08 -12.13
C SER A 321 -13.43 -5.48 -11.69
N SER A 322 -12.34 -6.21 -11.90
CA SER A 322 -10.96 -5.75 -11.67
C SER A 322 -10.28 -5.43 -13.00
N LEU A 323 -9.79 -4.21 -13.20
CA LEU A 323 -9.14 -3.77 -14.43
C LEU A 323 -7.61 -3.90 -14.31
N PRO A 324 -6.96 -4.84 -15.01
CA PRO A 324 -5.51 -4.86 -15.06
C PRO A 324 -4.97 -3.82 -16.05
N VAL A 325 -3.99 -3.04 -15.62
CA VAL A 325 -3.37 -1.94 -16.35
C VAL A 325 -1.87 -2.21 -16.48
N GLU A 326 -1.32 -2.05 -17.68
CA GLU A 326 0.12 -2.05 -17.94
C GLU A 326 0.61 -0.62 -18.08
N ILE A 327 1.73 -0.30 -17.45
CA ILE A 327 2.38 1.01 -17.50
C ILE A 327 3.77 0.79 -18.07
N GLU A 328 4.04 1.41 -19.21
CA GLU A 328 5.35 1.40 -19.83
C GLU A 328 6.09 2.70 -19.45
N LEU A 329 7.29 2.52 -18.90
CA LEU A 329 8.18 3.60 -18.49
C LEU A 329 9.43 3.58 -19.34
N GLU A 330 9.88 4.76 -19.78
CA GLU A 330 11.15 4.92 -20.49
C GLU A 330 12.01 5.97 -19.79
N ASN A 331 13.22 5.58 -19.39
CA ASN A 331 14.22 6.51 -18.88
C ASN A 331 14.83 7.31 -20.04
N LEU A 332 14.58 8.62 -20.07
CA LEU A 332 15.08 9.51 -21.11
C LEU A 332 16.56 9.86 -20.93
N GLY A 333 17.13 9.64 -19.75
CA GLY A 333 18.51 9.94 -19.36
C GLY A 333 19.52 8.81 -19.62
N ASP A 334 20.80 9.11 -19.46
CA ASP A 334 21.92 8.14 -19.46
C ASP A 334 22.42 7.84 -18.04
N TYR A 335 21.52 7.93 -17.06
CA TYR A 335 21.77 7.77 -15.63
C TYR A 335 20.59 7.02 -14.96
N TYR A 336 20.82 6.48 -13.76
CA TYR A 336 19.78 5.83 -12.96
C TYR A 336 18.73 6.86 -12.54
N ILE A 337 17.47 6.46 -12.60
CA ILE A 337 16.34 7.29 -12.16
C ILE A 337 15.43 6.44 -11.29
N ALA A 338 15.34 6.79 -10.01
CA ALA A 338 14.19 6.40 -9.22
C ALA A 338 13.09 7.44 -9.42
N THR A 339 11.85 6.98 -9.58
CA THR A 339 10.67 7.83 -9.57
C THR A 339 9.55 7.09 -8.87
N THR A 340 8.60 7.82 -8.29
CA THR A 340 7.41 7.23 -7.69
C THR A 340 6.22 7.56 -8.59
N LEU A 341 5.58 6.53 -9.11
CA LEU A 341 4.33 6.67 -9.85
C LEU A 341 3.18 6.84 -8.87
N GLN A 342 2.27 7.77 -9.19
CA GLN A 342 1.06 8.00 -8.43
C GLN A 342 -0.16 7.94 -9.35
N ILE A 343 -1.15 7.13 -8.99
CA ILE A 343 -2.48 7.24 -9.58
C ILE A 343 -3.20 8.43 -8.94
N THR A 344 -3.47 9.45 -9.74
CA THR A 344 -4.12 10.72 -9.30
C THR A 344 -5.61 10.75 -9.61
N LYS A 345 -6.06 9.97 -10.60
CA LYS A 345 -7.48 9.74 -10.90
C LYS A 345 -7.73 8.28 -11.25
N SER A 346 -8.84 7.73 -10.78
CA SER A 346 -9.35 6.43 -11.22
C SER A 346 -10.84 6.29 -10.90
N ALA A 347 -11.46 5.18 -11.34
CA ALA A 347 -12.89 4.92 -11.15
C ALA A 347 -13.30 4.68 -9.69
N SER A 348 -12.35 4.31 -8.82
CA SER A 348 -12.57 3.97 -7.42
C SER A 348 -11.43 4.52 -6.54
N SER A 349 -11.56 4.44 -5.23
CA SER A 349 -10.42 4.71 -4.35
C SER A 349 -9.48 3.51 -4.38
N ILE A 350 -8.19 3.77 -4.55
CA ILE A 350 -7.15 2.74 -4.55
C ILE A 350 -6.37 2.87 -3.25
N GLU A 351 -6.32 1.81 -2.44
CA GLU A 351 -5.62 1.83 -1.15
C GLU A 351 -4.12 2.07 -1.31
N ASN A 352 -3.47 1.34 -2.22
CA ASN A 352 -2.09 1.59 -2.60
C ASN A 352 -2.07 2.25 -3.99
N ASN A 353 -1.93 3.57 -4.04
CA ASN A 353 -1.89 4.37 -5.26
C ASN A 353 -0.48 4.88 -5.62
N LEU A 354 0.55 4.50 -4.85
CA LEU A 354 1.94 4.86 -5.07
C LEU A 354 2.74 3.61 -5.48
N LYS A 355 3.70 3.79 -6.40
CA LYS A 355 4.60 2.71 -6.80
C LYS A 355 5.98 3.28 -7.12
N PRO A 356 6.97 3.10 -6.24
CA PRO A 356 8.35 3.44 -6.55
C PRO A 356 8.89 2.53 -7.66
N VAL A 357 9.71 3.10 -8.53
CA VAL A 357 10.33 2.40 -9.65
C VAL A 357 11.73 2.94 -9.88
N LEU A 358 12.71 2.06 -9.84
CA LEU A 358 14.07 2.32 -10.32
C LEU A 358 14.23 1.89 -11.79
N LEU A 359 14.78 2.80 -12.59
CA LEU A 359 15.12 2.63 -14.00
C LEU A 359 16.63 2.81 -14.21
N LYS A 360 17.28 1.83 -14.82
CA LYS A 360 18.67 1.89 -15.29
C LYS A 360 18.82 2.91 -16.43
N PRO A 361 20.05 3.37 -16.74
CA PRO A 361 20.31 4.25 -17.87
C PRO A 361 19.67 3.74 -19.17
N LYS A 362 18.81 4.56 -19.80
CA LYS A 362 18.08 4.23 -21.04
C LYS A 362 17.19 2.98 -20.97
N GLU A 363 16.83 2.54 -19.78
CA GLU A 363 15.95 1.38 -19.62
C GLU A 363 14.50 1.72 -19.99
N SER A 364 13.84 0.77 -20.63
CA SER A 364 12.38 0.71 -20.71
C SER A 364 11.89 -0.41 -19.80
N LYS A 365 10.95 -0.10 -18.91
CA LYS A 365 10.44 -1.04 -17.91
C LYS A 365 8.91 -1.04 -17.94
N LYS A 366 8.32 -2.20 -17.74
CA LYS A 366 6.87 -2.36 -17.62
C LYS A 366 6.50 -2.68 -16.18
N VAL A 367 5.52 -1.96 -15.66
CA VAL A 367 4.93 -2.20 -14.34
C VAL A 367 3.42 -2.32 -14.48
N TYR A 368 2.78 -2.94 -13.49
CA TYR A 368 1.38 -3.32 -13.58
C TYR A 368 0.57 -2.83 -12.39
N TRP A 369 -0.71 -2.56 -12.60
CA TRP A 369 -1.69 -2.28 -11.55
C TRP A 369 -2.97 -3.07 -11.79
N ILE A 370 -3.73 -3.31 -10.73
CA ILE A 370 -5.11 -3.78 -10.81
C ILE A 370 -6.00 -2.71 -10.17
N ILE A 371 -6.91 -2.13 -10.94
CA ILE A 371 -7.82 -1.06 -10.50
C ILE A 371 -9.21 -1.66 -10.32
N PRO A 372 -9.79 -1.68 -9.10
CA PRO A 372 -11.15 -2.16 -8.90
C PRO A 372 -12.15 -1.18 -9.52
N LEU A 373 -13.18 -1.68 -10.18
CA LEU A 373 -14.25 -0.86 -10.75
C LEU A 373 -15.49 -0.89 -9.85
N PRO A 374 -16.17 0.24 -9.65
CA PRO A 374 -17.35 0.29 -8.79
C PRO A 374 -18.52 -0.50 -9.38
N GLU A 375 -19.38 -1.03 -8.51
CA GLU A 375 -20.72 -1.49 -8.89
C GLU A 375 -21.63 -0.27 -9.15
N LEU A 376 -22.30 -0.25 -10.29
CA LEU A 376 -23.14 0.86 -10.73
C LEU A 376 -24.43 0.37 -11.39
N ASP A 377 -25.37 1.29 -11.62
CA ASP A 377 -26.71 0.97 -12.10
C ASP A 377 -26.71 0.29 -13.48
N HIS A 378 -27.63 -0.66 -13.63
CA HIS A 378 -27.84 -1.40 -14.88
C HIS A 378 -28.35 -0.49 -16.02
N GLY A 379 -27.94 -0.80 -17.24
CA GLY A 379 -28.42 -0.14 -18.47
C GLY A 379 -27.75 1.20 -18.80
N PHE A 380 -26.64 1.52 -18.12
CA PHE A 380 -25.81 2.68 -18.39
C PHE A 380 -24.37 2.24 -18.75
N ILE A 381 -23.72 3.03 -19.61
CA ILE A 381 -22.28 2.94 -19.86
C ILE A 381 -21.63 4.06 -19.09
N TYR A 382 -20.66 3.71 -18.25
CA TYR A 382 -19.87 4.62 -17.46
C TYR A 382 -18.49 4.78 -18.08
N THR A 383 -17.94 5.98 -17.95
CA THR A 383 -16.58 6.30 -18.36
C THR A 383 -15.82 6.84 -17.15
N SER A 384 -14.57 6.45 -17.00
CA SER A 384 -13.68 7.03 -16.01
C SER A 384 -12.29 7.24 -16.59
N GLU A 385 -11.67 8.36 -16.21
CA GLU A 385 -10.29 8.67 -16.54
C GLU A 385 -9.37 8.02 -15.51
N ILE A 386 -8.35 7.32 -15.98
CA ILE A 386 -7.22 6.85 -15.19
C ILE A 386 -6.07 7.79 -15.51
N GLU A 387 -5.61 8.54 -14.53
CA GLU A 387 -4.48 9.46 -14.67
C GLU A 387 -3.35 9.02 -13.75
N MET A 388 -2.14 8.97 -14.31
CA MET A 388 -0.92 8.70 -13.56
C MET A 388 0.08 9.81 -13.77
N VAL A 389 0.80 10.13 -12.70
CA VAL A 389 1.84 11.14 -12.70
C VAL A 389 3.06 10.56 -11.98
N ASP A 390 4.26 10.84 -12.48
CA ASP A 390 5.49 10.57 -11.75
C ASP A 390 5.98 11.81 -10.98
N PHE A 391 6.97 11.62 -10.12
CA PHE A 391 7.49 12.72 -9.31
C PHE A 391 8.01 13.90 -10.16
N PHE A 392 8.61 13.62 -11.32
CA PHE A 392 9.17 14.63 -12.22
C PHE A 392 8.11 15.36 -13.06
N GLY A 393 6.82 15.10 -12.83
CA GLY A 393 5.71 15.75 -13.52
C GLY A 393 5.41 15.19 -14.91
N SER A 394 6.00 14.04 -15.25
CA SER A 394 5.62 13.24 -16.41
C SER A 394 4.26 12.61 -16.09
N SER A 395 3.35 12.62 -17.05
CA SER A 395 2.01 12.09 -16.83
C SER A 395 1.45 11.50 -18.10
N ASP A 396 0.50 10.59 -17.92
CA ASP A 396 -0.34 10.06 -18.97
C ASP A 396 -1.74 9.80 -18.43
N SER A 397 -2.74 9.77 -19.31
CA SER A 397 -4.10 9.41 -18.93
C SER A 397 -4.81 8.61 -20.01
N GLU A 398 -5.64 7.68 -19.58
CA GLU A 398 -6.41 6.81 -20.45
C GLU A 398 -7.85 6.69 -19.95
N THR A 399 -8.80 6.45 -20.85
CA THR A 399 -10.22 6.35 -20.48
C THR A 399 -10.69 4.91 -20.55
N VAL A 400 -11.30 4.44 -19.45
CA VAL A 400 -11.96 3.13 -19.40
C VAL A 400 -13.48 3.29 -19.52
N GLU A 401 -14.10 2.45 -20.37
CA GLU A 401 -15.54 2.28 -20.46
C GLU A 401 -15.97 1.00 -19.72
N TYR A 402 -16.98 1.11 -18.87
CA TYR A 402 -17.52 -0.02 -18.12
C TYR A 402 -19.04 0.03 -17.99
N SER A 403 -19.68 -1.14 -18.07
CA SER A 403 -21.14 -1.29 -18.14
C SER A 403 -21.52 -2.67 -17.65
N ASP A 404 -22.69 -2.83 -17.03
CA ASP A 404 -23.21 -4.15 -16.64
C ASP A 404 -23.40 -5.11 -17.85
N ASP A 405 -23.53 -4.57 -19.06
CA ASP A 405 -23.66 -5.33 -20.31
C ASP A 405 -22.32 -5.91 -20.82
N TYR A 406 -21.18 -5.53 -20.23
CA TYR A 406 -19.86 -6.00 -20.63
C TYR A 406 -19.43 -7.27 -19.90
N PRO A 407 -18.39 -7.98 -20.39
CA PRO A 407 -17.88 -9.18 -19.74
C PRO A 407 -17.31 -8.86 -18.36
N TYR A 408 -17.72 -9.66 -17.37
CA TYR A 408 -17.14 -9.63 -16.04
C TYR A 408 -15.68 -10.11 -16.09
N TYR A 409 -14.82 -9.46 -15.31
CA TYR A 409 -13.42 -9.83 -15.18
C TYR A 409 -13.04 -9.87 -13.71
N SER A 410 -12.79 -11.08 -13.20
CA SER A 410 -12.51 -11.31 -11.79
C SER A 410 -11.13 -10.79 -11.38
N LEU A 411 -10.95 -10.58 -10.07
CA LEU A 411 -9.64 -10.27 -9.49
C LEU A 411 -8.59 -11.33 -9.85
N GLN A 412 -8.94 -12.62 -9.77
CA GLN A 412 -8.03 -13.71 -10.11
C GLN A 412 -7.59 -13.66 -11.59
N GLU A 413 -8.52 -13.40 -12.51
CA GLU A 413 -8.18 -13.27 -13.94
C GLU A 413 -7.27 -12.06 -14.20
N ALA A 414 -7.43 -10.97 -13.45
CA ALA A 414 -6.54 -9.81 -13.50
C ALA A 414 -5.15 -10.13 -12.97
N GLU A 415 -5.09 -10.80 -11.82
CA GLU A 415 -3.85 -11.23 -11.21
C GLU A 415 -3.08 -12.22 -12.08
N ASP A 416 -3.73 -13.27 -12.58
CA ASP A 416 -3.11 -14.27 -13.47
C ASP A 416 -2.56 -13.60 -14.74
N LYS A 417 -3.30 -12.61 -15.27
CA LYS A 417 -2.87 -11.87 -16.45
C LYS A 417 -1.65 -11.00 -16.16
N VAL A 418 -1.68 -10.20 -15.09
CA VAL A 418 -0.54 -9.37 -14.65
C VAL A 418 0.68 -10.23 -14.37
N TYR A 419 0.49 -11.36 -13.68
CA TYR A 419 1.56 -12.30 -13.37
C TYR A 419 2.21 -12.89 -14.62
N SER A 420 1.39 -13.34 -15.59
CA SER A 420 1.93 -13.88 -16.85
C SER A 420 2.81 -12.85 -17.58
N LEU A 421 2.39 -11.58 -17.59
CA LEU A 421 3.11 -10.50 -18.25
C LEU A 421 4.38 -10.08 -17.49
N SER A 422 4.35 -10.10 -16.14
CA SER A 422 5.53 -9.78 -15.33
C SER A 422 6.64 -10.82 -15.52
N LEU A 423 6.28 -12.10 -15.69
CA LEU A 423 7.23 -13.16 -16.03
C LEU A 423 7.84 -12.99 -17.44
N GLU A 424 7.06 -12.53 -18.42
CA GLU A 424 7.53 -12.31 -19.80
C GLU A 424 8.52 -11.13 -19.91
N ASN A 425 8.36 -10.10 -19.08
CA ASN A 425 9.18 -8.88 -19.14
C ASN A 425 10.45 -8.92 -18.30
N ARG A 426 10.70 -10.00 -17.57
CA ARG A 426 11.94 -10.14 -16.81
C ARG A 426 13.09 -10.42 -17.78
N ASN A 427 13.96 -9.44 -18.01
CA ASN A 427 15.19 -9.64 -18.77
C ASN A 427 16.19 -10.43 -17.91
N PRO A 428 16.58 -11.65 -18.30
CA PRO A 428 17.58 -12.40 -17.54
C PRO A 428 18.91 -11.67 -17.57
N GLU A 429 19.53 -11.51 -16.40
CA GLU A 429 20.87 -10.94 -16.29
C GLU A 429 21.90 -11.81 -17.01
N SER A 430 23.00 -11.20 -17.46
CA SER A 430 24.14 -11.97 -17.96
C SER A 430 24.75 -12.80 -16.82
N GLY A 431 25.02 -14.07 -17.07
CA GLY A 431 25.47 -15.03 -16.07
C GLY A 431 24.41 -16.08 -15.71
N LEU A 432 24.34 -16.37 -14.41
CA LEU A 432 23.40 -17.29 -13.78
C LEU A 432 22.33 -16.48 -13.02
N ASP A 433 21.13 -16.43 -13.55
CA ASP A 433 19.97 -15.75 -12.97
C ASP A 433 19.06 -16.76 -12.26
N PHE A 434 18.47 -16.35 -11.13
CA PHE A 434 17.64 -17.19 -10.26
C PHE A 434 16.51 -16.35 -9.68
N PHE A 435 15.29 -16.84 -9.86
CA PHE A 435 14.13 -16.25 -9.20
C PHE A 435 13.03 -17.26 -8.98
N CYS A 436 12.24 -17.03 -7.94
CA CYS A 436 11.07 -17.81 -7.64
C CYS A 436 9.89 -16.87 -7.45
N ASN A 437 8.76 -17.23 -8.05
CA ASN A 437 7.49 -16.56 -7.83
C ASN A 437 6.41 -17.61 -7.59
N PRO A 438 5.41 -17.32 -6.74
CA PRO A 438 4.22 -18.15 -6.65
C PRO A 438 3.52 -18.23 -8.00
N ASP A 439 2.77 -19.28 -8.30
CA ASP A 439 2.05 -19.45 -9.56
C ASP A 439 0.89 -18.47 -9.76
N LYS A 440 0.49 -17.77 -8.69
CA LYS A 440 -0.56 -16.74 -8.63
C LYS A 440 -0.17 -15.61 -7.67
N ILE A 441 -0.75 -14.42 -7.87
CA ILE A 441 -0.51 -13.26 -6.98
C ILE A 441 -1.19 -13.43 -5.62
N SER A 442 -2.40 -14.01 -5.60
CA SER A 442 -3.11 -14.35 -4.38
C SER A 442 -3.67 -15.78 -4.41
N TYR A 443 -3.92 -16.34 -3.22
CA TYR A 443 -4.52 -17.66 -3.03
C TYR A 443 -5.65 -17.59 -2.03
N TYR A 444 -6.68 -18.41 -2.20
CA TYR A 444 -7.58 -18.70 -1.08
C TYR A 444 -6.92 -19.65 -0.07
N ASP A 445 -7.25 -19.49 1.21
CA ASP A 445 -6.71 -20.31 2.32
C ASP A 445 -6.83 -21.84 2.13
N TYR A 446 -7.79 -22.33 1.34
CA TYR A 446 -7.97 -23.75 1.02
C TYR A 446 -7.17 -24.24 -0.19
N GLN A 447 -6.56 -23.34 -0.97
CA GLN A 447 -5.82 -23.69 -2.18
C GLN A 447 -4.46 -24.31 -1.85
N ASN A 448 -3.91 -25.04 -2.83
CA ASN A 448 -2.50 -25.36 -2.83
C ASN A 448 -1.77 -24.26 -3.59
N ALA A 449 -0.82 -23.62 -2.93
CA ALA A 449 0.05 -22.65 -3.57
C ALA A 449 1.33 -23.30 -4.05
N THR A 450 1.77 -22.93 -5.25
CA THR A 450 2.93 -23.53 -5.90
C THR A 450 3.97 -22.46 -6.12
N LEU A 451 5.20 -22.71 -5.67
CA LEU A 451 6.34 -21.85 -5.97
C LEU A 451 7.01 -22.34 -7.26
N ILE A 452 7.12 -21.47 -8.26
CA ILE A 452 7.85 -21.75 -9.50
C ILE A 452 9.18 -21.00 -9.44
N CYS A 453 10.26 -21.77 -9.29
CA CYS A 453 11.62 -21.28 -9.31
C CYS A 453 12.23 -21.49 -10.69
N LYS A 454 12.62 -20.40 -11.34
CA LYS A 454 13.34 -20.41 -12.60
C LYS A 454 14.83 -20.14 -12.37
N VAL A 455 15.66 -20.90 -13.05
CA VAL A 455 17.11 -20.67 -13.13
C VAL A 455 17.47 -20.52 -14.60
N ILE A 456 18.11 -19.40 -14.96
CA ILE A 456 18.52 -19.09 -16.32
C ILE A 456 20.04 -18.99 -16.35
N ASN A 457 20.68 -19.87 -17.10
CA ASN A 457 22.12 -19.83 -17.31
C ASN A 457 22.43 -19.40 -18.74
N SER A 458 22.93 -18.18 -18.89
CA SER A 458 23.33 -17.62 -20.18
C SER A 458 24.78 -17.99 -20.57
N GLU A 459 25.53 -18.60 -19.64
CA GLU A 459 26.93 -18.98 -19.82
C GLU A 459 27.07 -20.38 -20.44
N THR A 460 28.30 -20.74 -20.81
CA THR A 460 28.63 -22.11 -21.28
C THR A 460 29.05 -23.04 -20.15
N LYS A 461 29.26 -22.49 -18.95
CA LYS A 461 29.65 -23.24 -17.76
C LYS A 461 28.41 -23.89 -17.16
N ASN A 462 28.53 -25.17 -16.81
CA ASN A 462 27.47 -25.88 -16.10
C ASN A 462 27.67 -25.74 -14.58
N TYR A 463 26.56 -25.72 -13.85
CA TYR A 463 26.55 -25.62 -12.40
C TYR A 463 25.85 -26.83 -11.78
N ASP A 464 26.33 -27.26 -10.62
CA ASP A 464 25.71 -28.27 -9.77
C ASP A 464 25.45 -27.61 -8.41
N LEU A 465 24.20 -27.22 -8.18
CA LEU A 465 23.76 -26.38 -7.06
C LEU A 465 22.55 -27.00 -6.39
N ASP A 466 22.23 -26.57 -5.18
CA ASP A 466 21.00 -26.90 -4.48
C ASP A 466 20.05 -25.71 -4.53
N LEU A 467 18.82 -25.96 -4.96
CA LEU A 467 17.73 -24.99 -4.89
C LEU A 467 16.84 -25.34 -3.70
N CYS A 468 16.74 -24.43 -2.74
CA CYS A 468 16.10 -24.60 -1.46
C CYS A 468 14.92 -23.63 -1.28
N PHE A 469 13.85 -24.14 -0.68
CA PHE A 469 12.71 -23.37 -0.21
C PHE A 469 12.25 -23.95 1.13
N LEU A 470 12.19 -23.11 2.17
CA LEU A 470 11.98 -23.56 3.56
C LEU A 470 12.99 -24.66 3.93
N GLU A 471 12.51 -25.82 4.40
CA GLU A 471 13.34 -26.97 4.77
C GLU A 471 13.63 -27.91 3.57
N GLU A 472 13.03 -27.68 2.40
CA GLU A 472 13.17 -28.54 1.22
C GLU A 472 14.29 -28.04 0.29
N CYS A 473 15.28 -28.88 -0.02
CA CYS A 473 16.34 -28.58 -1.00
C CYS A 473 16.39 -29.64 -2.11
N LYS A 474 16.54 -29.19 -3.36
CA LYS A 474 16.65 -30.02 -4.56
C LYS A 474 17.97 -29.75 -5.26
N GLY A 475 18.81 -30.78 -5.40
CA GLY A 475 20.01 -30.72 -6.23
C GLY A 475 19.65 -30.56 -7.71
N VAL A 476 20.21 -29.53 -8.35
CA VAL A 476 19.93 -29.12 -9.72
C VAL A 476 21.21 -29.02 -10.55
N GLN A 477 21.18 -29.65 -11.71
CA GLN A 477 22.22 -29.51 -12.73
C GLN A 477 21.77 -28.45 -13.73
N ILE A 478 22.42 -27.30 -13.69
CA ILE A 478 22.07 -26.14 -14.50
C ILE A 478 23.02 -26.08 -15.70
N GLU A 479 22.50 -26.48 -16.86
CA GLU A 479 23.16 -26.29 -18.15
C GLU A 479 22.78 -24.94 -18.76
N LYS A 480 23.41 -24.57 -19.88
CA LYS A 480 23.04 -23.37 -20.63
C LYS A 480 21.56 -23.44 -21.06
N GLY A 481 20.77 -22.46 -20.66
CA GLY A 481 19.34 -22.38 -20.95
C GLY A 481 18.51 -22.03 -19.72
N GLU A 482 17.20 -22.27 -19.82
CA GLU A 482 16.24 -22.09 -18.72
C GLU A 482 15.89 -23.46 -18.14
N MET A 483 15.85 -23.54 -16.81
CA MET A 483 15.25 -24.66 -16.09
C MET A 483 14.26 -24.16 -15.03
N GLN A 484 13.32 -25.02 -14.67
CA GLN A 484 12.30 -24.71 -13.68
C GLN A 484 12.23 -25.82 -12.63
N VAL A 485 12.04 -25.39 -11.38
CA VAL A 485 11.85 -26.25 -10.22
C VAL A 485 10.62 -25.76 -9.47
N ILE A 486 9.82 -26.70 -8.99
CA ILE A 486 8.55 -26.39 -8.35
C ILE A 486 8.60 -26.82 -6.88
N PHE A 487 8.11 -25.97 -5.97
CA PHE A 487 7.88 -26.30 -4.56
C PHE A 487 6.41 -26.05 -4.17
N ASN A 488 6.00 -26.59 -3.03
CA ASN A 488 4.69 -26.29 -2.46
C ASN A 488 4.85 -25.21 -1.38
N ILE A 489 3.99 -24.21 -1.41
CA ILE A 489 3.94 -23.14 -0.41
C ILE A 489 2.88 -23.50 0.64
N PRO A 490 3.22 -23.55 1.93
CA PRO A 490 2.24 -23.70 2.99
C PRO A 490 1.45 -22.39 3.16
N LEU A 491 0.14 -22.42 2.97
CA LEU A 491 -0.71 -21.24 3.20
C LEU A 491 -1.07 -21.10 4.68
N SER A 492 -0.91 -19.88 5.21
CA SER A 492 -1.39 -19.46 6.53
C SER A 492 -2.70 -18.68 6.41
N ASN A 493 -3.57 -18.77 7.41
CA ASN A 493 -4.90 -18.17 7.33
C ASN A 493 -4.85 -16.64 7.31
N GLY A 494 -5.15 -16.05 6.15
CA GLY A 494 -5.61 -14.65 6.03
C GLY A 494 -4.53 -13.57 6.18
N GLU A 495 -3.25 -13.91 6.01
CA GLU A 495 -2.15 -12.95 6.09
C GLU A 495 -1.27 -13.04 4.85
N THR A 496 -0.89 -11.87 4.30
CA THR A 496 0.21 -11.79 3.34
C THR A 496 1.50 -12.10 4.07
N LYS A 497 2.28 -13.03 3.52
CA LYS A 497 3.57 -13.42 4.09
C LYS A 497 4.65 -13.40 3.03
N GLU A 498 5.77 -12.74 3.35
CA GLU A 498 6.98 -12.78 2.56
C GLU A 498 7.71 -14.11 2.77
N TYR A 499 8.24 -14.66 1.69
CA TYR A 499 9.02 -15.89 1.66
C TYR A 499 10.33 -15.66 0.91
N ASN A 500 11.37 -16.41 1.29
CA ASN A 500 12.60 -16.48 0.52
C ASN A 500 12.87 -17.90 0.00
N SER A 501 13.60 -17.96 -1.10
CA SER A 501 14.12 -19.17 -1.71
C SER A 501 15.58 -18.95 -2.07
N GLN A 502 16.37 -20.01 -2.09
CA GLN A 502 17.82 -19.91 -2.19
C GLN A 502 18.39 -20.92 -3.18
N LEU A 503 19.19 -20.46 -4.12
CA LEU A 503 20.05 -21.28 -4.98
C LEU A 503 21.48 -21.23 -4.45
N ARG A 504 22.00 -22.33 -3.90
CA ARG A 504 23.31 -22.36 -3.24
C ARG A 504 24.19 -23.52 -3.66
N GLY A 505 25.49 -23.34 -3.61
CA GLY A 505 26.48 -24.40 -3.85
C GLY A 505 27.74 -23.87 -4.51
N SER A 506 28.87 -24.54 -4.30
CA SER A 506 30.16 -24.17 -4.93
C SER A 506 30.58 -22.70 -4.75
N GLY A 507 30.23 -22.09 -3.62
CA GLY A 507 30.51 -20.68 -3.31
C GLY A 507 29.53 -19.68 -3.93
N ILE A 508 28.51 -20.15 -4.65
CA ILE A 508 27.40 -19.34 -5.13
C ILE A 508 26.28 -19.44 -4.10
N ILE A 509 25.72 -18.31 -3.71
CA ILE A 509 24.45 -18.20 -2.99
C ILE A 509 23.68 -17.16 -3.75
N LYS A 510 22.47 -17.52 -4.18
CA LYS A 510 21.49 -16.60 -4.74
C LYS A 510 20.17 -16.69 -4.01
N ASN A 511 19.51 -15.58 -3.71
CA ASN A 511 18.25 -15.52 -3.00
C ASN A 511 17.15 -14.91 -3.90
N SER A 512 15.92 -15.38 -3.74
CA SER A 512 14.73 -14.80 -4.36
C SER A 512 13.61 -14.68 -3.35
N TYR A 513 13.15 -13.45 -3.16
CA TYR A 513 12.07 -13.05 -2.26
C TYR A 513 10.78 -12.88 -3.03
N PHE A 514 9.66 -13.20 -2.41
CA PHE A 514 8.33 -13.06 -2.98
C PHE A 514 7.26 -13.06 -1.89
N ASP A 515 6.19 -12.32 -2.14
CA ASP A 515 5.01 -12.31 -1.28
C ASP A 515 3.98 -13.35 -1.69
N VAL A 516 3.28 -13.88 -0.69
CA VAL A 516 2.12 -14.73 -0.89
C VAL A 516 0.95 -14.10 -0.16
N ASN A 517 0.02 -13.51 -0.92
CA ASN A 517 -1.23 -12.99 -0.37
C ASN A 517 -2.25 -14.14 -0.20
N VAL A 518 -2.80 -14.30 1.00
CA VAL A 518 -3.80 -15.32 1.28
C VAL A 518 -5.15 -14.68 1.61
N ILE A 519 -6.10 -14.85 0.70
CA ILE A 519 -7.48 -14.43 0.84
C ILE A 519 -8.24 -15.49 1.66
N PRO A 520 -8.96 -15.09 2.72
CA PRO A 520 -9.81 -16.03 3.44
C PRO A 520 -10.95 -16.53 2.55
N SER A 521 -11.35 -17.80 2.74
CA SER A 521 -12.53 -18.37 2.09
C SER A 521 -13.75 -17.43 2.18
N PRO A 522 -14.55 -17.27 1.10
CA PRO A 522 -15.70 -16.39 1.13
C PRO A 522 -16.72 -16.82 2.17
N ASN A 523 -17.09 -15.86 2.99
CA ASN A 523 -18.01 -16.03 4.10
C ASN A 523 -19.12 -15.00 3.98
N LEU A 524 -20.14 -15.34 3.20
CA LEU A 524 -21.40 -14.61 3.23
C LEU A 524 -22.17 -15.02 4.47
N ARG A 525 -22.78 -14.04 5.14
CA ARG A 525 -23.66 -14.28 6.29
C ARG A 525 -24.86 -13.36 6.25
N ILE A 526 -25.97 -13.82 6.80
CA ILE A 526 -27.08 -12.92 7.11
C ILE A 526 -26.75 -12.23 8.44
N ALA A 527 -26.34 -10.97 8.39
CA ALA A 527 -25.89 -10.25 9.59
C ALA A 527 -27.04 -9.78 10.47
N LYS A 528 -28.20 -9.49 9.88
CA LYS A 528 -29.42 -9.11 10.59
C LYS A 528 -30.65 -9.68 9.90
N MET A 529 -31.63 -10.13 10.65
CA MET A 529 -32.93 -10.56 10.13
C MET A 529 -34.07 -10.14 11.06
N GLU A 530 -35.09 -9.50 10.49
CA GLU A 530 -36.27 -9.00 11.20
C GLU A 530 -37.55 -9.46 10.48
N TYR A 531 -38.45 -10.09 11.24
CA TYR A 531 -39.78 -10.47 10.80
C TYR A 531 -40.71 -10.68 11.99
N SER A 532 -42.03 -10.65 11.76
CA SER A 532 -43.01 -10.97 12.82
C SER A 532 -43.09 -12.47 13.04
N SER A 533 -42.79 -12.93 14.26
CA SER A 533 -42.90 -14.34 14.64
C SER A 533 -44.34 -14.86 14.69
N THR A 534 -45.34 -13.96 14.71
CA THR A 534 -46.77 -14.31 14.67
C THR A 534 -47.51 -13.52 13.61
N ILE A 535 -48.38 -14.19 12.84
CA ILE A 535 -49.15 -13.52 11.78
C ILE A 535 -50.55 -14.14 11.64
N THR A 536 -51.54 -13.35 11.23
CA THR A 536 -52.93 -13.82 11.03
C THR A 536 -53.08 -14.44 9.63
N TYR A 537 -53.74 -15.60 9.53
CA TYR A 537 -53.99 -16.25 8.25
C TYR A 537 -54.75 -15.35 7.28
N GLY A 538 -54.20 -15.16 6.08
CA GLY A 538 -54.76 -14.32 5.02
C GLY A 538 -54.21 -12.88 4.99
N SER A 539 -53.36 -12.48 5.94
CA SER A 539 -52.63 -11.21 5.85
C SER A 539 -51.29 -11.38 5.12
N ASP A 540 -50.76 -10.26 4.63
CA ASP A 540 -49.42 -10.16 4.06
C ASP A 540 -48.44 -9.66 5.13
N GLY A 541 -47.15 -9.93 4.92
CA GLY A 541 -46.05 -9.50 5.77
C GLY A 541 -44.74 -9.44 4.98
N GLU A 542 -43.66 -9.07 5.67
CA GLU A 542 -42.33 -8.92 5.09
C GLU A 542 -41.25 -9.53 6.00
N ILE A 543 -40.18 -10.02 5.37
CA ILE A 543 -38.94 -10.39 6.04
C ILE A 543 -37.88 -9.41 5.55
N LEU A 544 -37.23 -8.72 6.48
CA LEU A 544 -36.10 -7.84 6.21
C LEU A 544 -34.83 -8.53 6.66
N PHE A 545 -33.81 -8.60 5.83
CA PHE A 545 -32.50 -9.10 6.26
C PHE A 545 -31.35 -8.39 5.57
N SER A 546 -30.19 -8.34 6.22
CA SER A 546 -28.95 -7.88 5.61
C SER A 546 -28.05 -9.05 5.28
N LEU A 547 -27.49 -9.08 4.09
CA LEU A 547 -26.44 -10.02 3.68
C LEU A 547 -25.13 -9.26 3.71
N ASP A 548 -24.16 -9.75 4.46
CA ASP A 548 -22.81 -9.18 4.49
C ASP A 548 -21.85 -10.15 3.82
N SER A 549 -21.01 -9.62 2.92
CA SER A 549 -19.84 -10.32 2.41
C SER A 549 -18.59 -9.90 3.18
N GLN A 550 -17.71 -10.86 3.48
CA GLN A 550 -16.37 -10.58 4.03
C GLN A 550 -15.26 -10.73 2.99
N SER A 551 -15.57 -11.34 1.84
CA SER A 551 -14.74 -11.36 0.65
C SER A 551 -15.61 -11.63 -0.58
N PRO A 552 -15.18 -11.23 -1.79
CA PRO A 552 -16.00 -11.34 -2.99
C PRO A 552 -16.47 -12.78 -3.28
N ALA A 553 -17.71 -12.95 -3.75
CA ALA A 553 -18.29 -14.22 -4.19
C ALA A 553 -18.97 -14.09 -5.56
N LYS A 554 -19.18 -15.20 -6.28
CA LYS A 554 -19.90 -15.24 -7.56
C LYS A 554 -21.14 -16.15 -7.53
N GLU A 555 -22.06 -15.93 -8.45
CA GLU A 555 -23.31 -16.69 -8.62
C GLU A 555 -24.19 -16.78 -7.35
N VAL A 556 -24.19 -15.74 -6.52
CA VAL A 556 -24.95 -15.70 -5.27
C VAL A 556 -26.45 -15.80 -5.54
N THR A 557 -27.07 -16.84 -5.01
CA THR A 557 -28.49 -17.15 -5.17
C THR A 557 -29.16 -17.20 -3.81
N ILE A 558 -30.17 -16.37 -3.62
CA ILE A 558 -30.99 -16.36 -2.41
C ILE A 558 -32.33 -17.01 -2.71
N LYS A 559 -32.73 -18.00 -1.90
CA LYS A 559 -33.99 -18.73 -2.02
C LYS A 559 -34.75 -18.71 -0.71
N LEU A 560 -36.07 -18.56 -0.77
CA LEU A 560 -36.96 -18.94 0.34
C LEU A 560 -37.50 -20.34 0.04
N ASN A 561 -37.12 -21.31 0.85
CA ASN A 561 -37.31 -22.74 0.60
C ASN A 561 -36.72 -23.14 -0.78
N ASN A 562 -37.59 -23.48 -1.74
CA ASN A 562 -37.20 -23.83 -3.11
C ASN A 562 -37.46 -22.70 -4.13
N LYS A 563 -38.00 -21.55 -3.69
CA LYS A 563 -38.30 -20.42 -4.57
C LYS A 563 -37.09 -19.50 -4.64
N LYS A 564 -36.47 -19.38 -5.83
CA LYS A 564 -35.43 -18.39 -6.12
C LYS A 564 -36.01 -16.98 -6.03
N LEU A 565 -35.34 -16.11 -5.27
CA LEU A 565 -35.75 -14.73 -5.02
C LEU A 565 -34.78 -13.76 -5.67
N PHE A 566 -33.49 -13.89 -5.33
CA PHE A 566 -32.44 -13.01 -5.82
C PHE A 566 -31.32 -13.83 -6.46
N TYR A 567 -30.60 -13.17 -7.37
CA TYR A 567 -29.44 -13.72 -8.05
C TYR A 567 -28.47 -12.59 -8.35
N PHE A 568 -27.21 -12.82 -8.01
CA PHE A 568 -26.10 -11.94 -8.30
C PHE A 568 -25.04 -12.75 -9.01
N GLU A 569 -24.49 -12.20 -10.09
CA GLU A 569 -23.35 -12.82 -10.77
C GLU A 569 -22.07 -12.67 -9.94
N ALA A 570 -21.91 -11.55 -9.22
CA ALA A 570 -20.87 -11.29 -8.23
C ALA A 570 -21.49 -10.57 -7.00
N TYR A 571 -20.88 -10.72 -5.82
CA TYR A 571 -21.32 -10.10 -4.57
C TYR A 571 -20.15 -9.90 -3.61
N ASP A 572 -19.83 -8.65 -3.27
CA ASP A 572 -18.78 -8.29 -2.30
C ASP A 572 -19.24 -7.25 -1.27
N GLY A 573 -20.52 -6.89 -1.29
CA GLY A 573 -21.08 -5.81 -0.49
C GLY A 573 -21.85 -6.24 0.78
N SER A 574 -22.61 -5.27 1.29
CA SER A 574 -23.52 -5.41 2.42
C SER A 574 -24.88 -4.80 2.07
N ASP A 575 -25.84 -5.62 1.67
CA ASP A 575 -27.14 -5.17 1.19
C ASP A 575 -28.29 -5.59 2.08
N ASN A 576 -29.33 -4.76 2.08
CA ASN A 576 -30.60 -5.06 2.74
C ASN A 576 -31.62 -5.58 1.72
N PHE A 577 -32.27 -6.67 2.09
CA PHE A 577 -33.25 -7.37 1.28
C PHE A 577 -34.62 -7.40 1.95
N GLU A 578 -35.65 -7.24 1.14
CA GLU A 578 -37.05 -7.35 1.54
C GLU A 578 -37.73 -8.50 0.80
N ILE A 579 -38.31 -9.44 1.55
CA ILE A 579 -39.08 -10.56 1.01
C ILE A 579 -40.55 -10.40 1.42
N PRO A 580 -41.42 -9.87 0.55
CA PRO A 580 -42.85 -9.84 0.82
C PRO A 580 -43.44 -11.26 0.73
N PHE A 581 -44.35 -11.58 1.65
CA PHE A 581 -44.99 -12.89 1.71
C PHE A 581 -46.46 -12.81 2.11
N SER A 582 -47.21 -13.84 1.72
CA SER A 582 -48.55 -14.08 2.24
C SER A 582 -48.48 -15.13 3.35
N SER A 583 -49.13 -14.87 4.49
CA SER A 583 -49.22 -15.81 5.64
C SER A 583 -49.71 -17.22 5.26
N SER A 584 -50.47 -17.34 4.17
CA SER A 584 -50.92 -18.63 3.63
C SER A 584 -49.76 -19.55 3.16
N TYR A 585 -48.62 -18.97 2.78
CA TYR A 585 -47.41 -19.69 2.38
C TYR A 585 -46.79 -20.43 3.58
N PHE A 586 -46.58 -19.71 4.69
CA PHE A 586 -45.98 -20.24 5.92
C PHE A 586 -46.91 -21.21 6.67
N TYR A 587 -48.23 -21.07 6.52
CA TYR A 587 -49.17 -22.06 7.07
C TYR A 587 -48.93 -23.48 6.49
N ARG A 588 -48.49 -23.57 5.23
CA ARG A 588 -48.17 -24.84 4.55
C ARG A 588 -46.70 -25.24 4.68
N HIS A 589 -45.82 -24.32 5.06
CA HIS A 589 -44.36 -24.50 5.13
C HIS A 589 -43.85 -23.92 6.47
N ARG A 590 -44.14 -24.63 7.57
CA ARG A 590 -43.81 -24.17 8.93
C ARG A 590 -42.30 -24.11 9.20
N ASP A 591 -41.55 -24.97 8.53
CA ASP A 591 -40.09 -25.02 8.62
C ASP A 591 -39.49 -24.30 7.41
N SER A 592 -39.79 -23.00 7.29
CA SER A 592 -39.31 -22.21 6.16
C SER A 592 -37.88 -21.74 6.39
N LYS A 593 -37.06 -21.74 5.34
CA LYS A 593 -35.66 -21.34 5.41
C LYS A 593 -35.26 -20.39 4.30
N ILE A 594 -34.42 -19.42 4.62
CA ILE A 594 -33.69 -18.65 3.61
C ILE A 594 -32.38 -19.40 3.35
N ARG A 595 -32.21 -19.90 2.12
CA ARG A 595 -30.98 -20.55 1.67
C ARG A 595 -30.22 -19.59 0.78
N VAL A 596 -28.98 -19.31 1.14
CA VAL A 596 -28.03 -18.58 0.30
C VAL A 596 -27.05 -19.61 -0.25
N SER A 597 -26.84 -19.62 -1.56
CA SER A 597 -25.86 -20.47 -2.24
C SER A 597 -25.00 -19.58 -3.11
N TYR A 598 -23.70 -19.75 -3.07
CA TYR A 598 -22.74 -18.92 -3.81
C TYR A 598 -21.53 -19.76 -4.18
N LYS A 599 -20.69 -19.21 -5.04
CA LYS A 599 -19.40 -19.78 -5.38
C LYS A 599 -18.31 -18.80 -5.04
N ASP A 600 -17.10 -19.29 -4.81
CA ASP A 600 -15.93 -18.45 -4.95
C ASP A 600 -15.52 -18.30 -6.42
N PHE A 601 -14.50 -17.51 -6.68
CA PHE A 601 -14.02 -17.30 -8.05
C PHE A 601 -13.42 -18.55 -8.70
N ASN A 602 -13.11 -19.58 -7.93
CA ASN A 602 -12.64 -20.89 -8.41
C ASN A 602 -13.78 -21.92 -8.61
N ASP A 603 -15.04 -21.48 -8.57
CA ASP A 603 -16.24 -22.31 -8.71
C ASP A 603 -16.47 -23.32 -7.56
N ALA A 604 -15.80 -23.17 -6.41
CA ALA A 604 -16.16 -23.97 -5.25
C ALA A 604 -17.51 -23.49 -4.70
N GLU A 605 -18.44 -24.41 -4.46
CA GLU A 605 -19.80 -24.10 -4.05
C GLU A 605 -19.94 -24.04 -2.52
N TYR A 606 -20.53 -22.95 -2.04
CA TYR A 606 -20.86 -22.72 -0.64
C TYR A 606 -22.36 -22.50 -0.49
N ASN A 607 -22.89 -22.87 0.67
CA ASN A 607 -24.26 -22.53 1.02
C ASN A 607 -24.44 -22.48 2.54
N PHE A 608 -25.35 -21.65 2.97
CA PHE A 608 -25.85 -21.64 4.35
C PHE A 608 -27.35 -21.39 4.35
N GLU A 609 -27.98 -21.69 5.48
CA GLU A 609 -29.41 -21.57 5.67
C GLU A 609 -29.71 -20.86 6.99
N GLU A 610 -30.71 -19.99 6.98
CA GLU A 610 -31.29 -19.39 8.18
C GLU A 610 -32.77 -19.72 8.31
N ASP A 611 -33.19 -20.05 9.53
CA ASP A 611 -34.55 -20.48 9.83
C ASP A 611 -35.50 -19.27 9.95
N VAL A 612 -36.66 -19.38 9.30
CA VAL A 612 -37.75 -18.42 9.39
C VAL A 612 -38.95 -19.10 10.06
N VAL A 613 -39.10 -18.86 11.37
CA VAL A 613 -40.12 -19.50 12.19
C VAL A 613 -41.30 -18.56 12.39
N MET A 614 -42.44 -18.87 11.77
CA MET A 614 -43.67 -18.07 11.88
C MET A 614 -44.88 -18.87 12.35
N ASP A 615 -45.52 -18.39 13.41
CA ASP A 615 -46.79 -18.92 13.91
C ASP A 615 -47.98 -18.24 13.23
N VAL A 616 -48.63 -18.97 12.32
CA VAL A 616 -49.82 -18.50 11.62
C VAL A 616 -51.08 -18.81 12.44
N THR A 617 -51.75 -17.76 12.93
CA THR A 617 -52.94 -17.82 13.78
C THR A 617 -54.23 -17.57 12.99
N ASN A 618 -55.40 -17.92 13.54
CA ASN A 618 -56.72 -17.69 12.93
C ASN A 618 -56.97 -18.32 11.55
N ALA A 619 -56.32 -19.46 11.25
CA ALA A 619 -56.60 -20.22 10.02
C ALA A 619 -58.05 -20.77 10.03
N PRO A 620 -58.84 -20.57 8.95
CA PRO A 620 -60.21 -21.05 8.89
C PRO A 620 -60.31 -22.58 9.01
N PHE A 621 -61.30 -23.06 9.77
CA PHE A 621 -61.49 -24.50 10.08
C PHE A 621 -61.51 -25.41 8.84
N TYR A 622 -62.07 -24.95 7.72
CA TYR A 622 -62.14 -25.74 6.47
C TYR A 622 -60.76 -25.97 5.82
N ILE A 623 -59.77 -25.12 6.08
CA ILE A 623 -58.39 -25.28 5.58
C ILE A 623 -57.63 -26.31 6.40
N ALA A 624 -57.86 -26.35 7.72
CA ALA A 624 -57.30 -27.38 8.61
C ALA A 624 -57.84 -28.79 8.28
N VAL A 625 -59.10 -28.91 7.83
CA VAL A 625 -59.77 -30.19 7.52
C VAL A 625 -59.45 -30.72 6.11
N GLY A 626 -59.16 -29.85 5.14
CA GLY A 626 -58.87 -30.24 3.75
C GLY A 626 -57.61 -31.12 3.60
N TYR A 627 -56.60 -30.91 4.45
CA TYR A 627 -55.36 -31.72 4.46
C TYR A 627 -55.60 -33.18 4.87
N TRP A 628 -56.53 -33.39 5.82
CA TRP A 628 -56.96 -34.73 6.24
C TRP A 628 -57.72 -35.46 5.14
N TRP A 629 -58.57 -34.76 4.39
CA TRP A 629 -59.32 -35.35 3.27
C TRP A 629 -58.40 -35.82 2.13
N PHE A 630 -57.33 -35.10 1.80
CA PHE A 630 -56.37 -35.51 0.77
C PHE A 630 -55.56 -36.76 1.14
N LEU A 631 -55.13 -36.89 2.41
CA LEU A 631 -54.46 -38.10 2.90
C LEU A 631 -55.40 -39.32 2.89
N ILE A 632 -56.67 -39.11 3.24
CA ILE A 632 -57.71 -40.16 3.18
C ILE A 632 -58.02 -40.54 1.73
N LEU A 633 -58.13 -39.57 0.80
CA LEU A 633 -58.38 -39.84 -0.61
C LEU A 633 -57.21 -40.59 -1.27
N GLY A 634 -55.97 -40.21 -0.96
CA GLY A 634 -54.76 -40.87 -1.44
C GLY A 634 -54.67 -42.34 -0.99
N ALA A 635 -55.00 -42.62 0.28
CA ALA A 635 -55.11 -43.98 0.79
C ALA A 635 -56.21 -44.78 0.10
N ILE A 636 -57.36 -44.17 -0.18
CA ILE A 636 -58.48 -44.82 -0.88
C ILE A 636 -58.10 -45.12 -2.34
N ILE A 637 -57.46 -44.20 -3.06
CA ILE A 637 -57.03 -44.39 -4.45
C ILE A 637 -55.96 -45.48 -4.55
N ALA A 638 -54.97 -45.52 -3.64
CA ALA A 638 -53.98 -46.59 -3.58
C ALA A 638 -54.62 -47.97 -3.35
N THR A 639 -55.64 -48.04 -2.49
CA THR A 639 -56.40 -49.26 -2.21
C THR A 639 -57.23 -49.73 -3.41
N VAL A 640 -57.79 -48.80 -4.20
CA VAL A 640 -58.56 -49.09 -5.42
C VAL A 640 -57.64 -49.57 -6.56
N ILE A 641 -56.44 -49.01 -6.69
CA ILE A 641 -55.45 -49.43 -7.70
C ILE A 641 -54.89 -50.83 -7.38
N LEU A 642 -54.61 -51.13 -6.10
CA LEU A 642 -54.19 -52.47 -5.67
C LEU A 642 -55.28 -53.53 -5.88
N ARG A 643 -56.56 -53.20 -5.68
CA ARG A 643 -57.69 -54.12 -5.96
C ARG A 643 -57.92 -54.39 -7.45
N ARG A 644 -57.60 -53.44 -8.35
CA ARG A 644 -57.74 -53.66 -9.80
C ARG A 644 -56.68 -54.58 -10.41
N LYS A 645 -55.49 -54.71 -9.80
CA LYS A 645 -54.45 -55.66 -10.26
C LYS A 645 -54.73 -57.13 -9.89
N PHE A 646 -55.57 -57.41 -8.88
CA PHE A 646 -55.85 -58.78 -8.43
C PHE A 646 -56.96 -59.52 -9.22
N PHE A 647 -57.73 -58.84 -10.06
CA PHE A 647 -58.88 -59.44 -10.76
C PHE A 647 -58.67 -59.75 -12.26
N ARG A 648 -57.43 -59.72 -12.75
CA ARG A 648 -57.12 -59.92 -14.19
C ARG A 648 -56.20 -61.12 -14.52
N PHE A 649 -56.20 -62.15 -13.69
CA PHE A 649 -55.54 -63.44 -13.98
C PHE A 649 -56.45 -64.62 -13.59
N LYS A 650 -57.43 -64.94 -14.45
CA LYS A 650 -58.09 -66.25 -14.47
C LYS A 650 -58.86 -66.41 -15.79
N ASP A 651 -58.13 -66.60 -16.88
CA ASP A 651 -58.64 -67.26 -18.08
C ASP A 651 -57.47 -68.01 -18.75
N ALA A 652 -57.44 -69.33 -18.57
CA ALA A 652 -56.50 -70.25 -19.19
C ALA A 652 -57.16 -70.89 -20.43
N PRO A 653 -56.45 -71.05 -21.57
CA PRO A 653 -57.01 -71.66 -22.77
C PRO A 653 -56.96 -73.19 -22.71
N LYS A 654 -58.02 -73.84 -23.23
CA LYS A 654 -58.13 -75.29 -23.43
C LYS A 654 -57.17 -75.81 -24.52
N PRO A 655 -56.75 -77.09 -24.46
CA PRO A 655 -55.68 -77.64 -25.30
C PRO A 655 -56.15 -77.99 -26.72
N ARG A 656 -55.23 -77.88 -27.69
CA ARG A 656 -55.31 -78.54 -29.00
C ARG A 656 -54.31 -79.70 -29.04
N HIS A 657 -54.86 -80.87 -29.34
CA HIS A 657 -54.28 -82.17 -29.73
C HIS A 657 -53.24 -82.83 -28.83
#